data_AF-T0Q023-F1
#
_entry.id   AF-T0Q023-F1
#
_cell.length_a   1.000
_cell.length_b   1.000
_cell.length_c   1.000
_cell.angle_alpha   90.00
_cell.angle_beta   90.00
_cell.angle_gamma   90.00
#
_symmetry.space_group_name_H-M   'P 1'
#
loop_
_entity.id
_entity.type
_entity.pdbx_description
1 polymer ?
#
loop_
_entity_poly.entity_id
_entity_poly.type
_entity_poly.pdbx_seq_one_letter_code
_entity_poly.pdbx_strand_id
1 'polypeptide(L)'
;MSELQLIVEKLNKEPFNHNFTLVAFDEKSNFELLQILNEVFAAMDSRHNVDLRDELDEQRTYRYMELLQLLKYQLPPDLDGFRDGLSHGERYVVYPILYWALKSFPVHKKRAYLGRFLAPLQVPQEFLGNDGLNSMHEHYKQLQNEFKAAHKQVEQLRTSKIRPGELRKEITQLEEESHQLSEKIAHLKKKTANESGFKDILEATSALRKEQEEQAKLAERKRDQMMGLNMAQKRSRDYDQRLGEMRQSITTNMQPDQLFDQLQNQVDRHRDILINKFPAEFRLQQEKLQHLDAALSEPAKTEADIADMEDEIQNLKNSIQHFSDQLNETQKAAGDDKLAIFRQHANIQTKKLNDKIDELTKVKQEKQSLQRQLEDQEAKMAEVSGPKFMKHNEFKQFTNTLRIKTNQYKKMKAELAEITAESVVLHRTEQVLRSRDSDLDGLLKDIEASKGVVGYMDTEGKLNEISERNAQVNAFKGETLEEISRIVTDINQTLKERKNQLAPQIKDLRAVRQRYQEMEQTYLEKKAQYDNTAVGLETERIKLEQECTAFQDDCLREESQYHQLHALLQIESARLDKVTQEEEFDKGNGKLHRDFRTFQELYKNKVIQQESLTKELRKQQKTLKTNLGDYVIQRNMFDQLLKLLQCKVKLTTNEQGSAKQDLYSTAADIAQFDVGGANVMTIDA
;
A
#
# COMPACT_ATOMS: atom_id res chain seq x y z
N MET A 1 -18.17 26.26 40.73
CA MET A 1 -16.72 26.00 40.49
C MET A 1 -16.43 25.77 39.00
N SER A 2 -17.08 24.81 38.32
CA SER A 2 -16.85 24.58 36.88
C SER A 2 -17.22 25.76 35.97
N GLU A 3 -18.27 26.54 36.30
CA GLU A 3 -18.70 27.69 35.48
C GLU A 3 -17.75 28.89 35.60
N LEU A 4 -17.33 29.22 36.83
CA LEU A 4 -16.36 30.29 37.10
C LEU A 4 -14.98 29.96 36.51
N GLN A 5 -14.55 28.70 36.56
CA GLN A 5 -13.35 28.21 35.89
C GLN A 5 -13.40 28.44 34.37
N LEU A 6 -14.53 28.12 33.73
CA LEU A 6 -14.68 28.32 32.29
C LEU A 6 -14.68 29.81 31.92
N ILE A 7 -15.34 30.66 32.72
CA ILE A 7 -15.35 32.12 32.50
C ILE A 7 -13.92 32.66 32.53
N VAL A 8 -13.15 32.35 33.59
CA VAL A 8 -11.77 32.82 33.74
C VAL A 8 -10.87 32.26 32.63
N GLU A 9 -10.99 30.97 32.29
CA GLU A 9 -10.20 30.37 31.20
C GLU A 9 -10.47 31.03 29.84
N LYS A 10 -11.72 31.43 29.57
CA LYS A 10 -12.11 32.07 28.31
C LYS A 10 -11.78 33.56 28.26
N LEU A 11 -11.87 34.27 29.39
CA LEU A 11 -11.42 35.67 29.49
C LEU A 11 -9.90 35.81 29.40
N ASN A 12 -9.15 34.77 29.76
CA ASN A 12 -7.69 34.76 29.63
C ASN A 12 -7.18 34.39 28.23
N LYS A 13 -8.07 33.96 27.32
CA LYS A 13 -7.74 33.64 25.93
C LYS A 13 -8.02 34.84 25.01
N GLU A 14 -7.47 34.81 23.80
CA GLU A 14 -7.83 35.78 22.76
C GLU A 14 -9.35 35.72 22.50
N PRO A 15 -10.07 36.85 22.39
CA PRO A 15 -9.60 38.22 22.13
C PRO A 15 -9.40 39.12 23.38
N PHE A 16 -9.59 38.61 24.60
CA PHE A 16 -9.68 39.43 25.82
C PHE A 16 -8.35 39.51 26.60
N ASN A 17 -7.58 38.41 26.64
CA ASN A 17 -6.23 38.35 27.22
C ASN A 17 -6.12 38.95 28.64
N HIS A 18 -7.16 38.83 29.47
CA HIS A 18 -7.04 39.21 30.87
C HIS A 18 -6.21 38.15 31.59
N ASN A 19 -5.34 38.51 32.54
CA ASN A 19 -4.57 37.51 33.30
C ASN A 19 -5.25 37.25 34.64
N PHE A 20 -6.54 36.90 34.64
CA PHE A 20 -7.29 36.71 35.88
C PHE A 20 -7.00 35.36 36.52
N THR A 21 -6.85 35.35 37.84
CA THR A 21 -6.94 34.13 38.66
C THR A 21 -8.38 33.96 39.15
N LEU A 22 -8.77 32.74 39.53
CA LEU A 22 -10.12 32.48 40.06
C LEU A 22 -10.48 33.38 41.25
N VAL A 23 -9.50 33.64 42.13
CA VAL A 23 -9.68 34.48 43.32
C VAL A 23 -9.81 35.96 42.91
N ALA A 24 -8.94 36.44 42.03
CA ALA A 24 -8.97 37.84 41.56
C ALA A 24 -10.23 38.19 40.75
N PHE A 25 -10.85 37.20 40.10
CA PHE A 25 -12.12 37.39 39.39
C PHE A 25 -13.34 37.40 40.34
N ASP A 26 -13.34 36.57 41.39
CA ASP A 26 -14.46 36.50 42.34
C ASP A 26 -14.48 37.67 43.34
N GLU A 27 -13.32 38.29 43.59
CA GLU A 27 -13.19 39.51 44.40
C GLU A 27 -13.65 40.79 43.67
N LYS A 28 -14.03 40.69 42.39
CA LYS A 28 -14.50 41.85 41.62
C LYS A 28 -15.79 42.45 42.18
N SER A 29 -15.83 43.78 42.17
CA SER A 29 -17.03 44.55 42.51
C SER A 29 -18.09 44.41 41.42
N ASN A 30 -19.36 44.65 41.77
CA ASN A 30 -20.47 44.54 40.83
C ASN A 30 -20.29 45.47 39.61
N PHE A 31 -19.69 46.65 39.80
CA PHE A 31 -19.38 47.57 38.71
C PHE A 31 -18.28 47.03 37.78
N GLU A 32 -17.21 46.46 38.33
CA GLU A 32 -16.16 45.81 37.52
C GLU A 32 -16.71 44.61 36.74
N LEU A 33 -17.65 43.85 37.32
CA LEU A 33 -18.32 42.75 36.60
C LEU A 33 -19.17 43.25 35.43
N LEU A 34 -19.84 44.40 35.57
CA LEU A 34 -20.53 45.05 34.47
C LEU A 34 -19.57 45.56 33.40
N GLN A 35 -18.40 46.09 33.78
CA GLN A 35 -17.35 46.47 32.83
C GLN A 35 -16.85 45.27 32.02
N ILE A 36 -16.57 44.15 32.68
CA ILE A 36 -16.15 42.91 32.00
C ILE A 36 -17.27 42.40 31.07
N LEU A 37 -18.53 42.45 31.51
CA LEU A 37 -19.67 42.11 30.67
C LEU A 37 -19.78 43.02 29.44
N ASN A 38 -19.56 44.32 29.61
CA ASN A 38 -19.54 45.30 28.53
C ASN A 38 -18.40 45.03 27.53
N GLU A 39 -17.21 44.68 28.02
CA GLU A 39 -16.07 44.31 27.17
C GLU A 39 -16.39 43.06 26.34
N VAL A 40 -17.01 42.05 26.96
CA VAL A 40 -17.47 40.84 26.25
C VAL A 40 -18.52 41.18 25.18
N PHE A 41 -19.44 42.09 25.49
CA PHE A 41 -20.45 42.55 24.53
C PHE A 41 -19.86 43.43 23.41
N ALA A 42 -18.90 44.29 23.72
CA ALA A 42 -18.18 45.13 22.77
C ALA A 42 -17.33 44.29 21.80
N ALA A 43 -16.73 43.19 22.27
CA ALA A 43 -16.01 42.25 21.43
C ALA A 43 -16.93 41.41 20.50
N MET A 44 -18.23 41.32 20.82
CA MET A 44 -19.25 40.72 19.95
C MET A 44 -19.84 41.72 18.94
N ASP A 45 -20.16 42.94 19.38
CA ASP A 45 -20.65 44.04 18.54
C ASP A 45 -20.07 45.38 19.02
N SER A 46 -19.32 46.04 18.14
CA SER A 46 -18.61 47.30 18.44
C SER A 46 -19.53 48.45 18.88
N ARG A 47 -20.84 48.38 18.61
CA ARG A 47 -21.83 49.36 19.10
C ARG A 47 -21.98 49.37 20.62
N HIS A 48 -21.52 48.33 21.29
CA HIS A 48 -21.58 48.22 22.75
C HIS A 48 -20.32 48.75 23.44
N ASN A 49 -19.34 49.26 22.68
CA ASN A 49 -18.14 49.91 23.21
C ASN A 49 -18.47 51.33 23.70
N VAL A 50 -19.18 51.40 24.82
CA VAL A 50 -19.60 52.63 25.50
C VAL A 50 -18.98 52.64 26.90
N ASP A 51 -18.47 53.79 27.34
CA ASP A 51 -18.01 53.93 28.73
C ASP A 51 -19.22 53.90 29.68
N LEU A 52 -19.21 52.96 30.61
CA LEU A 52 -20.31 52.76 31.56
C LEU A 52 -20.48 53.91 32.54
N ARG A 53 -19.51 54.82 32.65
CA ARG A 53 -19.57 56.01 33.52
C ARG A 53 -20.40 57.14 32.92
N ASP A 54 -20.58 57.14 31.60
CA ASP A 54 -21.28 58.19 30.86
C ASP A 54 -22.74 57.80 30.51
N GLU A 55 -23.16 56.57 30.85
CA GLU A 55 -24.48 56.00 30.51
C GLU A 55 -25.35 55.85 31.76
N LEU A 56 -26.65 56.20 31.67
CA LEU A 56 -27.61 55.98 32.75
C LEU A 56 -27.87 54.47 32.93
N ASP A 57 -28.03 54.02 34.18
CA ASP A 57 -28.20 52.60 34.50
C ASP A 57 -29.40 51.95 33.78
N GLU A 58 -30.50 52.69 33.61
CA GLU A 58 -31.69 52.25 32.87
C GLU A 58 -31.42 52.09 31.36
N GLN A 59 -30.63 53.00 30.78
CA GLN A 59 -30.26 52.97 29.35
C GLN A 59 -29.31 51.81 29.06
N ARG A 60 -28.33 51.58 29.93
CA ARG A 60 -27.42 50.41 29.88
C ARG A 60 -28.21 49.10 29.95
N THR A 61 -29.13 49.01 30.91
CA THR A 61 -29.97 47.82 31.11
C THR A 61 -30.84 47.53 29.89
N TYR A 62 -31.43 48.57 29.29
CA TYR A 62 -32.21 48.43 28.05
C TYR A 62 -31.33 47.93 26.88
N ARG A 63 -30.14 48.51 26.70
CA ARG A 63 -29.18 48.10 25.67
C ARG A 63 -28.75 46.64 25.81
N TYR A 64 -28.41 46.22 27.03
CA TYR A 64 -28.06 44.82 27.33
C TYR A 64 -29.23 43.87 27.10
N MET A 65 -30.43 44.27 27.49
CA MET A 65 -31.65 43.50 27.24
C MET A 65 -31.92 43.31 25.76
N GLU A 66 -31.78 44.36 24.95
CA GLU A 66 -31.96 44.30 23.49
C GLU A 66 -30.93 43.36 22.85
N LEU A 67 -29.66 43.43 23.26
CA LEU A 67 -28.61 42.53 22.78
C LEU A 67 -28.88 41.08 23.19
N LEU A 68 -29.26 40.83 24.45
CA LEU A 68 -29.58 39.49 24.92
C LEU A 68 -30.78 38.88 24.18
N GLN A 69 -31.80 39.68 23.87
CA GLN A 69 -32.92 39.26 23.03
C GLN A 69 -32.49 38.96 21.59
N LEU A 70 -31.64 39.81 20.98
CA LEU A 70 -31.08 39.59 19.65
C LEU A 70 -30.26 38.30 19.58
N LEU A 71 -29.48 38.02 20.63
CA LEU A 71 -28.67 36.81 20.74
C LEU A 71 -29.51 35.55 21.09
N LYS A 72 -30.80 35.72 21.39
CA LYS A 72 -31.76 34.72 21.90
C LYS A 72 -31.30 34.05 23.19
N TYR A 73 -30.86 34.85 24.15
CA TYR A 73 -30.68 34.38 25.53
C TYR A 73 -32.04 33.98 26.14
N GLN A 74 -32.07 32.91 26.92
CA GLN A 74 -33.29 32.47 27.61
C GLN A 74 -33.50 33.36 28.83
N LEU A 75 -34.42 34.31 28.72
CA LEU A 75 -34.74 35.24 29.80
C LEU A 75 -35.47 34.50 30.93
N PRO A 76 -35.12 34.75 32.20
CA PRO A 76 -35.85 34.21 33.35
C PRO A 76 -37.33 34.65 33.36
N PRO A 77 -38.22 33.89 34.02
CA PRO A 77 -39.65 34.23 34.11
C PRO A 77 -39.93 35.51 34.89
N ASP A 78 -39.05 35.89 35.84
CA ASP A 78 -39.10 37.17 36.54
C ASP A 78 -38.25 38.22 35.80
N LEU A 79 -38.91 39.00 34.94
CA LEU A 79 -38.26 40.01 34.10
C LEU A 79 -37.90 41.28 34.87
N ASP A 80 -38.68 41.63 35.90
CA ASP A 80 -38.47 42.87 36.66
C ASP A 80 -37.33 42.69 37.65
N GLY A 81 -37.27 41.55 38.35
CA GLY A 81 -36.11 41.17 39.17
C GLY A 81 -34.83 40.97 38.35
N PHE A 82 -34.93 40.44 37.12
CA PHE A 82 -33.78 40.30 36.23
C PHE A 82 -33.25 41.66 35.73
N ARG A 83 -34.14 42.62 35.43
CA ARG A 83 -33.74 43.99 35.06
C ARG A 83 -33.05 44.70 36.20
N ASP A 84 -33.56 44.55 37.42
CA ASP A 84 -32.98 45.16 38.61
C ASP A 84 -31.63 44.52 38.99
N GLY A 85 -31.49 43.20 38.86
CA GLY A 85 -30.21 42.52 39.06
C GLY A 85 -29.17 42.83 37.98
N LEU A 86 -29.59 43.11 36.74
CA LEU A 86 -28.71 43.53 35.65
C LEU A 86 -28.28 45.00 35.77
N SER A 87 -29.14 45.87 36.30
CA SER A 87 -28.78 47.28 36.54
C SER A 87 -27.72 47.40 37.64
N HIS A 88 -27.85 46.62 38.72
CA HIS A 88 -26.93 46.62 39.87
C HIS A 88 -25.71 45.70 39.71
N GLY A 89 -25.63 44.90 38.64
CA GLY A 89 -24.49 44.02 38.37
C GLY A 89 -24.37 42.85 39.33
N GLU A 90 -25.51 42.27 39.75
CA GLU A 90 -25.53 41.21 40.74
C GLU A 90 -24.92 39.91 40.20
N ARG A 91 -24.08 39.26 41.02
CA ARG A 91 -23.29 38.09 40.63
C ARG A 91 -24.13 36.94 40.10
N TYR A 92 -25.31 36.72 40.68
CA TYR A 92 -26.21 35.63 40.27
C TYR A 92 -26.88 35.88 38.90
N VAL A 93 -26.85 37.11 38.38
CA VAL A 93 -27.33 37.48 37.04
C VAL A 93 -26.19 37.54 36.03
N VAL A 94 -25.07 38.18 36.39
CA VAL A 94 -23.95 38.42 35.48
C VAL A 94 -23.15 37.12 35.18
N TYR A 95 -22.93 36.25 36.17
CA TYR A 95 -22.16 35.02 35.96
C TYR A 95 -22.83 34.06 34.95
N PRO A 96 -24.15 33.77 35.02
CA PRO A 96 -24.82 32.98 34.00
C PRO A 96 -24.74 33.59 32.59
N ILE A 97 -24.85 34.92 32.48
CA ILE A 97 -24.75 35.61 31.20
C ILE A 97 -23.34 35.48 30.61
N LEU A 98 -22.30 35.72 31.43
CA LEU A 98 -20.90 35.57 31.01
C LEU A 98 -20.59 34.12 30.63
N TYR A 99 -21.03 33.15 31.44
CA TYR A 99 -20.85 31.73 31.14
C TYR A 99 -21.50 31.36 29.80
N TRP A 100 -22.74 31.80 29.56
CA TRP A 100 -23.44 31.54 28.31
C TRP A 100 -22.74 32.19 27.11
N ALA A 101 -22.41 33.49 27.22
CA ALA A 101 -21.78 34.25 26.14
C ALA A 101 -20.40 33.70 25.78
N LEU A 102 -19.60 33.27 26.77
CA LEU A 102 -18.24 32.77 26.56
C LEU A 102 -18.19 31.30 26.13
N LYS A 103 -19.16 30.47 26.56
CA LYS A 103 -19.23 29.05 26.17
C LYS A 103 -19.33 28.85 24.66
N SER A 104 -20.08 29.72 23.98
CA SER A 104 -20.30 29.68 22.52
C SER A 104 -19.97 31.01 21.84
N PHE A 105 -18.92 31.69 22.31
CA PHE A 105 -18.54 33.04 21.85
C PHE A 105 -18.50 33.22 20.33
N PRO A 106 -17.91 32.32 19.51
CA PRO A 106 -17.88 32.48 18.05
C PRO A 106 -19.29 32.45 17.42
N VAL A 107 -20.20 31.66 17.98
CA VAL A 107 -21.59 31.54 17.50
C VAL A 107 -22.36 32.81 17.86
N HIS A 108 -22.19 33.33 19.07
CA HIS A 108 -22.82 34.59 19.50
C HIS A 108 -22.29 35.79 18.73
N LYS A 109 -20.97 35.85 18.47
CA LYS A 109 -20.35 36.88 17.61
C LYS A 109 -20.90 36.84 16.19
N LYS A 110 -21.03 35.65 15.59
CA LYS A 110 -21.66 35.46 14.28
C LYS A 110 -23.12 35.90 14.30
N ARG A 111 -23.86 35.60 15.37
CA ARG A 111 -25.27 35.99 15.52
C ARG A 111 -25.45 37.49 15.69
N ALA A 112 -24.60 38.16 16.47
CA ALA A 112 -24.58 39.62 16.60
C ALA A 112 -24.33 40.27 15.23
N TYR A 113 -23.33 39.77 14.49
CA TYR A 113 -23.01 40.23 13.14
C TYR A 113 -24.19 40.06 12.17
N LEU A 114 -24.83 38.88 12.14
CA LEU A 114 -25.99 38.62 11.30
C LEU A 114 -27.22 39.42 11.75
N GLY A 115 -27.41 39.60 13.05
CA GLY A 115 -28.51 40.37 13.63
C GLY A 115 -28.52 41.82 13.13
N ARG A 116 -27.35 42.43 12.93
CA ARG A 116 -27.23 43.78 12.34
C ARG A 116 -27.87 43.90 10.96
N PHE A 117 -27.76 42.87 10.13
CA PHE A 117 -28.19 42.92 8.73
C PHE A 117 -29.53 42.21 8.47
N LEU A 118 -29.91 41.28 9.34
CA LEU A 118 -31.10 40.43 9.18
C LEU A 118 -32.22 40.72 10.18
N ALA A 119 -32.03 41.67 11.11
CA ALA A 119 -33.12 42.10 11.98
C ALA A 119 -34.28 42.66 11.14
N PRO A 120 -35.53 42.25 11.41
CA PRO A 120 -36.68 42.73 10.67
C PRO A 120 -36.92 44.20 11.01
N LEU A 121 -36.89 45.05 9.99
CA LEU A 121 -37.28 46.45 10.12
C LEU A 121 -38.82 46.47 10.20
N GLN A 122 -39.37 46.80 11.38
CA GLN A 122 -40.82 46.86 11.57
C GLN A 122 -41.37 48.12 10.91
N VAL A 123 -41.80 48.00 9.66
CA VAL A 123 -42.54 49.05 8.95
C VAL A 123 -44.02 48.89 9.32
N PRO A 124 -44.66 49.90 9.96
CA PRO A 124 -46.09 49.85 10.26
C PRO A 124 -46.92 49.64 8.99
N GLN A 125 -47.97 48.83 9.07
CA GLN A 125 -48.79 48.44 7.92
C GLN A 125 -49.45 49.62 7.18
N GLU A 126 -49.61 50.76 7.86
CA GLU A 126 -50.15 52.00 7.29
C GLU A 126 -49.25 52.60 6.20
N PHE A 127 -47.93 52.38 6.27
CA PHE A 127 -46.96 52.89 5.27
C PHE A 127 -46.73 51.93 4.10
N LEU A 128 -47.19 50.68 4.23
CA LEU A 128 -47.11 49.66 3.17
C LEU A 128 -48.19 49.81 2.10
N GLY A 129 -49.15 50.73 2.27
CA GLY A 129 -50.14 51.10 1.24
C GLY A 129 -49.59 52.02 0.14
N ASN A 130 -48.35 52.51 0.27
CA ASN A 130 -47.67 53.26 -0.78
C ASN A 130 -46.86 52.29 -1.67
N ASP A 131 -47.25 52.14 -2.93
CA ASP A 131 -46.65 51.20 -3.89
C ASP A 131 -45.13 51.36 -4.02
N GLY A 132 -44.60 52.58 -3.94
CA GLY A 132 -43.15 52.83 -4.00
C GLY A 132 -42.40 52.30 -2.77
N LEU A 133 -43.00 52.41 -1.58
CA LEU A 133 -42.40 51.96 -0.32
C LEU A 133 -42.47 50.43 -0.19
N ASN A 134 -43.54 49.83 -0.70
CA ASN A 134 -43.67 48.37 -0.77
C ASN A 134 -42.64 47.75 -1.73
N SER A 135 -42.44 48.34 -2.92
CA SER A 135 -41.40 47.89 -3.86
C SER A 135 -39.98 47.99 -3.27
N MET A 136 -39.68 49.07 -2.54
CA MET A 136 -38.41 49.21 -1.81
C MET A 136 -38.25 48.18 -0.69
N HIS A 137 -39.32 47.85 0.02
CA HIS A 137 -39.32 46.83 1.07
C HIS A 137 -39.11 45.41 0.50
N GLU A 138 -39.69 45.11 -0.66
CA GLU A 138 -39.46 43.87 -1.39
C GLU A 138 -38.00 43.76 -1.88
N HIS A 139 -37.45 44.83 -2.45
CA HIS A 139 -36.05 44.87 -2.87
C HIS A 139 -35.08 44.70 -1.69
N TYR A 140 -35.38 45.33 -0.55
CA TYR A 140 -34.63 45.13 0.69
C TYR A 140 -34.64 43.65 1.15
N LYS A 141 -35.79 42.97 1.09
CA LYS A 141 -35.89 41.55 1.42
C LYS A 141 -35.12 40.65 0.44
N GLN A 142 -35.10 41.01 -0.85
CA GLN A 142 -34.30 40.29 -1.86
C GLN A 142 -32.81 40.40 -1.54
N LEU A 143 -32.30 41.61 -1.28
CA LEU A 143 -30.90 41.84 -0.89
C LEU A 143 -30.53 41.09 0.41
N GLN A 144 -31.43 41.02 1.39
CA GLN A 144 -31.21 40.21 2.60
C GLN A 144 -31.06 38.71 2.28
N ASN A 145 -31.80 38.19 1.29
CA ASN A 145 -31.69 36.78 0.90
C ASN A 145 -30.42 36.50 0.10
N GLU A 146 -30.01 37.42 -0.78
CA GLU A 146 -28.71 37.36 -1.47
C GLU A 146 -27.55 37.37 -0.46
N PHE A 147 -27.61 38.26 0.54
CA PHE A 147 -26.62 38.31 1.62
C PHE A 147 -26.53 36.99 2.40
N LYS A 148 -27.67 36.35 2.72
CA LYS A 148 -27.67 35.02 3.38
C LYS A 148 -26.97 33.95 2.54
N ALA A 149 -27.24 33.92 1.24
CA ALA A 149 -26.64 32.96 0.32
C ALA A 149 -25.11 33.17 0.21
N ALA A 150 -24.68 34.41 -0.04
CA ALA A 150 -23.26 34.76 -0.13
C ALA A 150 -22.52 34.50 1.18
N HIS A 151 -23.09 34.89 2.33
CA HIS A 151 -22.48 34.64 3.64
C HIS A 151 -22.34 33.14 3.92
N LYS A 152 -23.33 32.32 3.56
CA LYS A 152 -23.26 30.86 3.74
C LYS A 152 -22.14 30.24 2.90
N GLN A 153 -21.99 30.69 1.66
CA GLN A 153 -20.91 30.23 0.77
C GLN A 153 -19.52 30.62 1.32
N VAL A 154 -19.34 31.87 1.76
CA VAL A 154 -18.08 32.34 2.36
C VAL A 154 -17.73 31.57 3.63
N GLU A 155 -18.72 31.27 4.48
CA GLU A 155 -18.48 30.47 5.68
C GLU A 155 -18.04 29.04 5.33
N GLN A 156 -18.70 28.41 4.35
CA GLN A 156 -18.33 27.07 3.88
C GLN A 156 -16.87 27.03 3.38
N LEU A 157 -16.46 28.05 2.61
CA LEU A 157 -15.08 28.18 2.14
C LEU A 157 -14.09 28.40 3.30
N ARG A 158 -14.43 29.22 4.30
CA ARG A 158 -13.58 29.43 5.48
C ARG A 158 -13.47 28.19 6.39
N THR A 159 -14.50 27.34 6.42
CA THR A 159 -14.45 26.07 7.16
C THR A 159 -13.72 24.96 6.40
N SER A 160 -13.50 25.12 5.10
CA SER A 160 -12.68 24.18 4.34
C SER A 160 -11.25 24.23 4.87
N LYS A 161 -10.74 23.09 5.35
CA LYS A 161 -9.48 22.96 6.11
C LYS A 161 -8.22 23.13 5.25
N ILE A 162 -8.22 24.02 4.27
CA ILE A 162 -6.98 24.38 3.61
C ILE A 162 -6.27 25.32 4.59
N ARG A 163 -5.16 24.85 5.17
CA ARG A 163 -4.26 25.67 6.00
C ARG A 163 -3.14 26.18 5.10
N PRO A 164 -3.38 27.25 4.30
CA PRO A 164 -2.39 27.73 3.34
C PRO A 164 -1.08 28.16 4.02
N GLY A 165 -1.12 28.50 5.31
CA GLY A 165 0.09 28.84 6.08
C GLY A 165 1.01 27.64 6.36
N GLU A 166 0.46 26.44 6.55
CA GLU A 166 1.28 25.23 6.74
C GLU A 166 1.88 24.77 5.41
N LEU A 167 1.07 24.76 4.34
CA LEU A 167 1.53 24.44 2.99
C LEU A 167 2.62 25.40 2.50
N ARG A 168 2.47 26.71 2.76
CA ARG A 168 3.51 27.70 2.43
C ARG A 168 4.82 27.44 3.15
N LYS A 169 4.77 27.03 4.42
CA LYS A 169 5.98 26.69 5.19
C LYS A 169 6.67 25.43 4.63
N GLU A 170 5.88 24.43 4.27
CA GLU A 170 6.39 23.20 3.66
C GLU A 170 7.02 23.46 2.29
N ILE A 171 6.37 24.28 1.45
CA ILE A 171 6.92 24.71 0.16
C ILE A 171 8.25 25.45 0.35
N THR A 172 8.32 26.42 1.26
CA THR A 172 9.58 27.16 1.51
C THR A 172 10.69 26.23 2.02
N GLN A 173 10.35 25.25 2.86
CA GLN A 173 11.33 24.26 3.33
C GLN A 173 11.85 23.40 2.17
N LEU A 174 10.96 22.90 1.30
CA LEU A 174 11.34 22.09 0.13
C LEU A 174 12.15 22.91 -0.89
N GLU A 175 11.86 24.19 -1.06
CA GLU A 175 12.64 25.12 -1.89
C GLU A 175 14.06 25.30 -1.34
N GLU A 176 14.20 25.49 -0.03
CA GLU A 176 15.51 25.59 0.64
C GLU A 176 16.32 24.29 0.50
N GLU A 177 15.70 23.13 0.73
CA GLU A 177 16.34 21.82 0.56
C GLU A 177 16.79 21.58 -0.89
N SER A 178 15.94 21.94 -1.86
CA SER A 178 16.26 21.86 -3.29
C SER A 178 17.43 22.78 -3.66
N HIS A 179 17.49 23.99 -3.11
CA HIS A 179 18.60 24.91 -3.30
C HIS A 179 19.91 24.34 -2.74
N GLN A 180 19.90 23.84 -1.49
CA GLN A 180 21.06 23.22 -0.86
C GLN A 180 21.58 22.00 -1.66
N LEU A 181 20.67 21.14 -2.14
CA LEU A 181 21.04 20.01 -3.00
C LEU A 181 21.66 20.48 -4.32
N SER A 182 21.09 21.51 -4.93
CA SER A 182 21.61 22.10 -6.18
C SER A 182 23.00 22.68 -6.00
N GLU A 183 23.25 23.41 -4.90
CA GLU A 183 24.59 23.93 -4.56
C GLU A 183 25.59 22.80 -4.31
N LYS A 184 25.19 21.74 -3.59
CA LYS A 184 26.04 20.58 -3.33
C LYS A 184 26.39 19.85 -4.62
N ILE A 185 25.44 19.69 -5.54
CA ILE A 185 25.67 19.14 -6.89
C ILE A 185 26.59 20.04 -7.70
N ALA A 186 26.40 21.36 -7.68
CA ALA A 186 27.25 22.30 -8.41
C ALA A 186 28.70 22.27 -7.89
N HIS A 187 28.86 22.21 -6.57
CA HIS A 187 30.17 22.10 -5.92
C HIS A 187 30.86 20.75 -6.25
N LEU A 188 30.12 19.64 -6.23
CA LEU A 188 30.64 18.34 -6.65
C LEU A 188 31.05 18.34 -8.13
N LYS A 189 30.20 18.87 -9.03
CA LYS A 189 30.52 19.02 -10.45
C LYS A 189 31.76 19.88 -10.69
N LYS A 190 31.94 20.96 -9.91
CA LYS A 190 33.13 21.80 -9.99
C LYS A 190 34.41 21.08 -9.55
N LYS A 191 34.32 20.24 -8.52
CA LYS A 191 35.45 19.43 -8.03
C LYS A 191 35.85 18.34 -9.02
N THR A 192 34.89 17.72 -9.70
CA THR A 192 35.13 16.57 -10.57
C THR A 192 35.35 16.96 -12.05
N ALA A 193 35.20 18.24 -12.40
CA ALA A 193 35.39 18.74 -13.77
C ALA A 193 36.81 18.52 -14.34
N ASN A 194 37.83 18.43 -13.47
CA ASN A 194 39.23 18.26 -13.87
C ASN A 194 39.69 16.79 -13.93
N GLU A 195 38.83 15.82 -13.57
CA GLU A 195 39.17 14.40 -13.59
C GLU A 195 38.84 13.75 -14.94
N SER A 196 39.87 13.33 -15.68
CA SER A 196 39.68 12.64 -16.97
C SER A 196 39.05 11.26 -16.77
N GLY A 197 37.99 10.95 -17.52
CA GLY A 197 37.26 9.67 -17.40
C GLY A 197 36.23 9.64 -16.26
N PHE A 198 36.07 10.73 -15.48
CA PHE A 198 35.07 10.82 -14.42
C PHE A 198 33.64 10.63 -14.94
N LYS A 199 33.35 11.09 -16.17
CA LYS A 199 32.02 10.94 -16.78
C LYS A 199 31.62 9.47 -16.96
N ASP A 200 32.55 8.64 -17.44
CA ASP A 200 32.31 7.21 -17.69
C ASP A 200 32.18 6.45 -16.36
N ILE A 201 32.98 6.83 -15.35
CA ILE A 201 32.88 6.28 -13.98
C ILE A 201 31.56 6.71 -13.32
N LEU A 202 31.12 7.96 -13.50
CA LEU A 202 29.84 8.46 -12.98
C LEU A 202 28.67 7.71 -13.60
N GLU A 203 28.71 7.45 -14.90
CA GLU A 203 27.68 6.67 -15.59
C GLU A 203 27.64 5.22 -15.10
N ALA A 204 28.80 4.57 -14.99
CA ALA A 204 28.90 3.21 -14.47
C ALA A 204 28.46 3.09 -12.99
N THR A 205 28.83 4.05 -12.14
CA THR A 205 28.44 4.08 -10.73
C THR A 205 26.97 4.46 -10.54
N SER A 206 26.42 5.34 -11.38
CA SER A 206 24.98 5.64 -11.39
C SER A 206 24.15 4.42 -11.82
N ALA A 207 24.61 3.68 -12.84
CA ALA A 207 23.98 2.44 -13.26
C ALA A 207 24.04 1.38 -12.15
N LEU A 208 25.22 1.18 -11.54
CA LEU A 208 25.37 0.26 -10.41
C LEU A 208 24.47 0.64 -9.22
N ARG A 209 24.39 1.92 -8.87
CA ARG A 209 23.51 2.40 -7.79
C ARG A 209 22.05 2.09 -8.10
N LYS A 210 21.60 2.32 -9.35
CA LYS A 210 20.23 2.02 -9.76
C LYS A 210 19.92 0.53 -9.67
N GLU A 211 20.84 -0.33 -10.13
CA GLU A 211 20.72 -1.78 -9.99
C GLU A 211 20.70 -2.22 -8.52
N GLN A 212 21.50 -1.61 -7.65
CA GLN A 212 21.48 -1.88 -6.21
C GLN A 212 20.16 -1.46 -5.56
N GLU A 213 19.60 -0.30 -5.92
CA GLU A 213 18.28 0.16 -5.46
C GLU A 213 17.17 -0.78 -5.95
N GLU A 214 17.23 -1.25 -7.19
CA GLU A 214 16.28 -2.25 -7.72
C GLU A 214 16.44 -3.60 -7.01
N GLN A 215 17.67 -4.06 -6.77
CA GLN A 215 17.94 -5.27 -6.00
C GLN A 215 17.38 -5.17 -4.58
N ALA A 216 17.54 -4.02 -3.91
CA ALA A 216 16.97 -3.78 -2.57
C ALA A 216 15.44 -3.82 -2.59
N LYS A 217 14.79 -3.14 -3.55
CA LYS A 217 13.34 -3.17 -3.74
C LYS A 217 12.82 -4.58 -4.03
N LEU A 218 13.52 -5.35 -4.86
CA LEU A 218 13.17 -6.73 -5.16
C LEU A 218 13.34 -7.64 -3.93
N ALA A 219 14.38 -7.42 -3.13
CA ALA A 219 14.61 -8.17 -1.90
C ALA A 219 13.51 -7.88 -0.85
N GLU A 220 13.10 -6.63 -0.70
CA GLU A 220 11.98 -6.22 0.15
C GLU A 220 10.66 -6.85 -0.32
N ARG A 221 10.32 -6.71 -1.61
CA ARG A 221 9.14 -7.35 -2.20
C ARG A 221 9.14 -8.87 -2.02
N LYS A 222 10.30 -9.52 -2.19
CA LYS A 222 10.44 -10.97 -1.96
C LYS A 222 10.19 -11.31 -0.50
N ARG A 223 10.69 -10.52 0.45
CA ARG A 223 10.46 -10.70 1.88
C ARG A 223 8.97 -10.56 2.20
N ASP A 224 8.30 -9.56 1.66
CA ASP A 224 6.86 -9.35 1.84
C ASP A 224 6.03 -10.49 1.25
N GLN A 225 6.36 -10.93 0.04
CA GLN A 225 5.70 -12.08 -0.59
C GLN A 225 5.93 -13.38 0.20
N MET A 226 7.15 -13.63 0.70
CA MET A 226 7.44 -14.77 1.56
C MET A 226 6.67 -14.70 2.89
N MET A 227 6.57 -13.51 3.49
CA MET A 227 5.79 -13.31 4.70
C MET A 227 4.29 -13.55 4.44
N GLY A 228 3.77 -13.05 3.33
CA GLY A 228 2.40 -13.30 2.88
C GLY A 228 2.12 -14.78 2.62
N LEU A 229 3.02 -15.48 1.93
CA LEU A 229 2.95 -16.93 1.71
C LEU A 229 2.93 -17.69 3.04
N ASN A 230 3.85 -17.37 3.95
CA ASN A 230 3.92 -18.01 5.27
C ASN A 230 2.63 -17.78 6.09
N MET A 231 2.06 -16.57 6.04
CA MET A 231 0.77 -16.29 6.67
C MET A 231 -0.38 -17.09 6.06
N ALA A 232 -0.43 -17.18 4.72
CA ALA A 232 -1.44 -17.98 4.02
C ALA A 232 -1.30 -19.48 4.33
N GLN A 233 -0.08 -20.01 4.32
CA GLN A 233 0.21 -21.41 4.70
C GLN A 233 -0.17 -21.69 6.16
N LYS A 234 0.18 -20.79 7.09
CA LYS A 234 -0.22 -20.92 8.49
C LYS A 234 -1.75 -20.95 8.61
N ARG A 235 -2.45 -20.06 7.91
CA ARG A 235 -3.92 -20.02 7.91
C ARG A 235 -4.52 -21.31 7.33
N SER A 236 -3.95 -21.87 6.27
CA SER A 236 -4.38 -23.16 5.72
C SER A 236 -4.22 -24.27 6.76
N ARG A 237 -3.06 -24.38 7.41
CA ARG A 237 -2.82 -25.36 8.47
C ARG A 237 -3.78 -25.21 9.64
N ASP A 238 -4.09 -23.98 10.03
CA ASP A 238 -5.08 -23.71 11.09
C ASP A 238 -6.49 -24.18 10.67
N TYR A 239 -6.87 -24.00 9.40
CA TYR A 239 -8.13 -24.54 8.88
C TYR A 239 -8.14 -26.06 8.80
N ASP A 240 -7.05 -26.68 8.36
CA ASP A 240 -6.92 -28.15 8.30
C ASP A 240 -6.99 -28.75 9.71
N GLN A 241 -6.37 -28.11 10.71
CA GLN A 241 -6.48 -28.52 12.10
C GLN A 241 -7.93 -28.43 12.60
N ARG A 242 -8.62 -27.31 12.38
CA ARG A 242 -10.04 -27.15 12.78
C ARG A 242 -10.94 -28.19 12.10
N LEU A 243 -10.68 -28.48 10.83
CA LEU A 243 -11.42 -29.48 10.08
C LEU A 243 -11.14 -30.89 10.61
N GLY A 244 -9.89 -31.17 11.00
CA GLY A 244 -9.49 -32.39 11.70
C GLY A 244 -10.19 -32.55 13.05
N GLU A 245 -10.20 -31.50 13.88
CA GLU A 245 -10.90 -31.47 15.18
C GLU A 245 -12.42 -31.70 14.99
N MET A 246 -13.03 -31.08 13.99
CA MET A 246 -14.45 -31.27 13.65
C MET A 246 -14.74 -32.69 13.16
N ARG A 247 -13.88 -33.27 12.32
CA ARG A 247 -14.02 -34.67 11.90
C ARG A 247 -13.88 -35.62 13.07
N GLN A 248 -12.92 -35.34 13.96
CA GLN A 248 -12.68 -36.15 15.14
C GLN A 248 -13.88 -36.12 16.09
N SER A 249 -14.46 -34.95 16.36
CA SER A 249 -15.65 -34.81 17.21
C SER A 249 -16.88 -35.53 16.64
N ILE A 250 -17.06 -35.52 15.30
CA ILE A 250 -18.08 -36.30 14.61
C ILE A 250 -17.82 -37.81 14.76
N THR A 251 -16.58 -38.27 14.54
CA THR A 251 -16.26 -39.71 14.66
C THR A 251 -16.37 -40.26 16.08
N THR A 252 -16.17 -39.41 17.10
CA THR A 252 -16.27 -39.81 18.51
C THR A 252 -17.67 -39.65 19.09
N ASN A 253 -18.65 -39.17 18.32
CA ASN A 253 -20.00 -38.84 18.81
C ASN A 253 -19.94 -38.03 20.13
N MET A 254 -19.05 -37.03 20.18
CA MET A 254 -18.91 -36.18 21.35
C MET A 254 -20.24 -35.50 21.69
N GLN A 255 -20.56 -35.47 22.99
CA GLN A 255 -21.78 -34.82 23.46
C GLN A 255 -21.67 -33.28 23.28
N PRO A 256 -22.78 -32.58 23.02
CA PRO A 256 -22.79 -31.13 22.82
C PRO A 256 -22.10 -30.34 23.95
N ASP A 257 -22.29 -30.75 25.21
CA ASP A 257 -21.68 -30.09 26.37
C ASP A 257 -20.14 -30.20 26.37
N GLN A 258 -19.60 -31.35 25.95
CA GLN A 258 -18.15 -31.55 25.85
C GLN A 258 -17.53 -30.74 24.71
N LEU A 259 -18.28 -30.56 23.60
CA LEU A 259 -17.88 -29.69 22.51
C LEU A 259 -17.87 -28.21 22.96
N PHE A 260 -18.87 -27.83 23.76
CA PHE A 260 -18.98 -26.48 24.31
C PHE A 260 -17.82 -26.17 25.27
N ASP A 261 -17.47 -27.10 26.16
CA ASP A 261 -16.31 -26.96 27.05
C ASP A 261 -14.99 -26.83 26.27
N GLN A 262 -14.80 -27.60 25.20
CA GLN A 262 -13.62 -27.46 24.35
C GLN A 262 -13.56 -26.11 23.64
N LEU A 263 -14.68 -25.63 23.11
CA LEU A 263 -14.78 -24.30 22.49
C LEU A 263 -14.54 -23.19 23.51
N GLN A 264 -15.08 -23.31 24.71
CA GLN A 264 -14.88 -22.33 25.79
C GLN A 264 -13.41 -22.26 26.20
N ASN A 265 -12.75 -23.42 26.37
CA ASN A 265 -11.31 -23.48 26.60
C ASN A 265 -10.46 -22.94 25.43
N GLN A 266 -10.92 -23.06 24.17
CA GLN A 266 -10.27 -22.41 23.03
C GLN A 266 -10.44 -20.88 23.08
N VAL A 267 -11.64 -20.40 23.37
CA VAL A 267 -11.95 -18.97 23.51
C VAL A 267 -11.14 -18.34 24.63
N ASP A 268 -11.05 -18.99 25.79
CA ASP A 268 -10.28 -18.48 26.93
C ASP A 268 -8.77 -18.43 26.62
N ARG A 269 -8.24 -19.44 25.92
CA ARG A 269 -6.85 -19.41 25.42
C ARG A 269 -6.63 -18.29 24.42
N HIS A 270 -7.53 -18.09 23.46
CA HIS A 270 -7.43 -16.98 22.50
C HIS A 270 -7.54 -15.63 23.18
N ARG A 271 -8.38 -15.53 24.21
CA ARG A 271 -8.55 -14.33 25.02
C ARG A 271 -7.28 -13.99 25.81
N ASP A 272 -6.64 -14.98 26.43
CA ASP A 272 -5.35 -14.79 27.10
C ASP A 272 -4.25 -14.33 26.12
N ILE A 273 -4.21 -14.92 24.92
CA ILE A 273 -3.27 -14.50 23.87
C ILE A 273 -3.53 -13.04 23.45
N LEU A 274 -4.78 -12.67 23.21
CA LEU A 274 -5.16 -11.34 22.73
C LEU A 274 -5.02 -10.24 23.77
N ILE A 275 -5.35 -10.53 25.04
CA ILE A 275 -5.36 -9.52 26.11
C ILE A 275 -3.98 -9.40 26.76
N ASN A 276 -3.27 -10.51 26.96
CA ASN A 276 -2.02 -10.49 27.73
C ASN A 276 -0.79 -10.61 26.82
N LYS A 277 -0.72 -11.64 25.97
CA LYS A 277 0.52 -11.97 25.25
C LYS A 277 0.80 -11.04 24.06
N PHE A 278 -0.18 -10.82 23.19
CA PHE A 278 0.00 -9.96 22.02
C PHE A 278 0.29 -8.50 22.38
N PRO A 279 -0.39 -7.87 23.36
CA PRO A 279 -0.04 -6.51 23.76
C PRO A 279 1.36 -6.43 24.38
N ALA A 280 1.79 -7.44 25.15
CA ALA A 280 3.15 -7.48 25.68
C ALA A 280 4.20 -7.63 24.57
N GLU A 281 3.99 -8.55 23.61
CA GLU A 281 4.88 -8.73 22.46
C GLU A 281 4.90 -7.48 21.55
N PHE A 282 3.75 -6.84 21.33
CA PHE A 282 3.64 -5.62 20.54
C PHE A 282 4.41 -4.48 21.18
N ARG A 283 4.25 -4.27 22.50
CA ARG A 283 5.03 -3.26 23.25
C ARG A 283 6.52 -3.53 23.14
N LEU A 284 6.95 -4.77 23.31
CA LEU A 284 8.37 -5.14 23.17
C LEU A 284 8.91 -4.87 21.76
N GLN A 285 8.14 -5.18 20.71
CA GLN A 285 8.56 -4.89 19.33
C GLN A 285 8.56 -3.39 19.03
N GLN A 286 7.59 -2.65 19.57
CA GLN A 286 7.52 -1.20 19.44
C GLN A 286 8.69 -0.52 20.15
N GLU A 287 9.05 -0.97 21.35
CA GLU A 287 10.25 -0.52 22.08
C GLU A 287 11.52 -0.81 21.27
N LYS A 288 11.66 -2.02 20.70
CA LYS A 288 12.79 -2.35 19.83
C LYS A 288 12.87 -1.46 18.59
N LEU A 289 11.74 -1.18 17.96
CA LEU A 289 11.68 -0.31 16.79
C LEU A 289 12.07 1.12 17.17
N GLN A 290 11.54 1.66 18.27
CA GLN A 290 11.95 2.96 18.80
C GLN A 290 13.44 3.03 19.12
N HIS A 291 14.02 1.98 19.69
CA HIS A 291 15.47 1.90 19.92
C HIS A 291 16.28 1.87 18.62
N LEU A 292 15.82 1.14 17.61
CA LEU A 292 16.49 1.10 16.30
C LEU A 292 16.36 2.43 15.56
N ASP A 293 15.20 3.09 15.60
CA ASP A 293 14.99 4.43 15.02
C ASP A 293 15.85 5.47 15.74
N ALA A 294 15.95 5.39 17.08
CA ALA A 294 16.87 6.23 17.85
C ALA A 294 18.33 5.97 17.43
N ALA A 295 18.74 4.71 17.28
CA ALA A 295 20.09 4.37 16.84
C ALA A 295 20.40 4.79 15.38
N LEU A 296 19.39 4.78 14.50
CA LEU A 296 19.53 5.24 13.10
C LEU A 296 19.54 6.78 12.99
N SER A 297 18.88 7.46 13.92
CA SER A 297 18.84 8.93 13.99
C SER A 297 20.00 9.51 14.79
N GLU A 298 20.67 8.70 15.61
CA GLU A 298 21.93 9.10 16.25
C GLU A 298 22.99 9.36 15.16
N PRO A 299 23.67 10.53 15.21
CA PRO A 299 24.83 10.76 14.35
C PRO A 299 25.87 9.68 14.59
N ALA A 300 26.62 9.31 13.54
CA ALA A 300 27.67 8.29 13.65
C ALA A 300 28.64 8.65 14.78
N LYS A 301 28.55 7.90 15.90
CA LYS A 301 29.39 8.10 17.08
C LYS A 301 30.83 7.87 16.70
N THR A 302 31.70 8.80 17.07
CA THR A 302 33.13 8.66 16.83
C THR A 302 33.71 7.61 17.78
N GLU A 303 34.87 7.05 17.45
CA GLU A 303 35.55 6.04 18.28
C GLU A 303 35.85 6.56 19.70
N ALA A 304 36.02 7.89 19.86
CA ALA A 304 36.14 8.56 21.15
C ALA A 304 34.82 8.55 21.96
N ASP A 305 33.67 8.80 21.32
CA ASP A 305 32.37 8.77 21.99
C ASP A 305 32.02 7.36 22.48
N ILE A 306 32.46 6.32 21.75
CA ILE A 306 32.29 4.91 22.16
C ILE A 306 33.15 4.61 23.39
N ALA A 307 34.39 5.08 23.43
CA ALA A 307 35.26 4.90 24.59
C ALA A 307 34.70 5.60 25.84
N ASP A 308 34.18 6.82 25.71
CA ASP A 308 33.55 7.55 26.82
C ASP A 308 32.31 6.82 27.35
N MET A 309 31.46 6.29 26.46
CA MET A 309 30.30 5.46 26.86
C MET A 309 30.72 4.14 27.52
N GLU A 310 31.81 3.51 27.05
CA GLU A 310 32.34 2.29 27.68
C GLU A 310 32.86 2.58 29.08
N ASP A 311 33.55 3.70 29.29
CA ASP A 311 34.02 4.15 30.60
C ASP A 311 32.84 4.48 31.52
N GLU A 312 31.79 5.14 31.03
CA GLU A 312 30.56 5.37 31.79
C GLU A 312 29.87 4.05 32.18
N ILE A 313 29.79 3.08 31.26
CA ILE A 313 29.23 1.76 31.56
C ILE A 313 30.05 1.04 32.62
N GLN A 314 31.39 1.12 32.56
CA GLN A 314 32.25 0.53 33.59
C GLN A 314 32.06 1.22 34.94
N ASN A 315 31.99 2.55 34.96
CA ASN A 315 31.75 3.32 36.18
C ASN A 315 30.38 3.01 36.80
N LEU A 316 29.33 2.89 35.97
CA LEU A 316 28.00 2.49 36.42
C LEU A 316 27.98 1.03 36.91
N LYS A 317 28.64 0.10 36.23
CA LYS A 317 28.77 -1.30 36.71
C LYS A 317 29.48 -1.36 38.06
N ASN A 318 30.57 -0.61 38.22
CA ASN A 318 31.29 -0.53 39.49
C ASN A 318 30.43 0.10 40.59
N SER A 319 29.63 1.11 40.25
CA SER A 319 28.68 1.73 41.19
C SER A 319 27.55 0.78 41.59
N ILE A 320 26.97 0.05 40.63
CA ILE A 320 25.94 -0.97 40.88
C ILE A 320 26.52 -2.08 41.76
N GLN A 321 27.73 -2.55 41.47
CA GLN A 321 28.41 -3.56 42.27
C GLN A 321 28.67 -3.04 43.69
N HIS A 322 29.15 -1.81 43.83
CA HIS A 322 29.38 -1.17 45.12
C HIS A 322 28.08 -1.03 45.93
N PHE A 323 26.99 -0.56 45.32
CA PHE A 323 25.69 -0.47 45.98
C PHE A 323 25.11 -1.84 46.31
N SER A 324 25.29 -2.85 45.45
CA SER A 324 24.88 -4.22 45.71
C SER A 324 25.64 -4.81 46.89
N ASP A 325 26.95 -4.56 46.97
CA ASP A 325 27.80 -5.03 48.06
C ASP A 325 27.47 -4.30 49.37
N GLN A 326 27.24 -2.99 49.34
CA GLN A 326 26.73 -2.22 50.49
C GLN A 326 25.34 -2.72 50.94
N LEU A 327 24.45 -3.04 50.00
CA LEU A 327 23.11 -3.53 50.30
C LEU A 327 23.15 -4.96 50.88
N ASN A 328 24.09 -5.78 50.43
CA ASN A 328 24.39 -7.10 51.00
C ASN A 328 25.03 -7.00 52.40
N GLU A 329 25.94 -6.06 52.61
CA GLU A 329 26.60 -5.83 53.91
C GLU A 329 25.61 -5.27 54.95
N THR A 330 24.79 -4.31 54.57
CA THR A 330 23.72 -3.76 55.44
C THR A 330 22.65 -4.79 55.75
N GLN A 331 22.27 -5.67 54.81
CA GLN A 331 21.35 -6.79 55.08
C GLN A 331 21.96 -7.85 56.00
N LYS A 332 23.25 -8.15 55.86
CA LYS A 332 23.97 -9.05 56.78
C LYS A 332 24.08 -8.46 58.18
N ALA A 333 24.35 -7.15 58.30
CA ALA A 333 24.42 -6.44 59.57
C ALA A 333 23.05 -6.29 60.27
N ALA A 334 21.96 -6.19 59.49
CA ALA A 334 20.59 -6.14 59.99
C ALA A 334 20.03 -7.51 60.45
N GLY A 335 20.76 -8.61 60.25
CA GLY A 335 20.31 -9.95 60.64
C GLY A 335 19.11 -10.46 59.84
N ASP A 336 18.83 -9.90 58.66
CA ASP A 336 17.65 -10.24 57.85
C ASP A 336 17.91 -11.39 56.88
N ASP A 337 18.37 -12.52 57.44
CA ASP A 337 18.71 -13.75 56.71
C ASP A 337 17.45 -14.46 56.15
N LYS A 338 16.25 -14.02 56.54
CA LYS A 338 14.98 -14.58 56.07
C LYS A 338 14.74 -14.25 54.58
N LEU A 339 15.03 -13.02 54.15
CA LEU A 339 14.92 -12.62 52.74
C LEU A 339 15.97 -13.27 51.85
N ALA A 340 17.15 -13.60 52.39
CA ALA A 340 18.17 -14.35 51.67
C ALA A 340 17.67 -15.75 51.28
N ILE A 341 16.99 -16.45 52.20
CA ILE A 341 16.38 -17.76 51.92
C ILE A 341 15.29 -17.64 50.85
N PHE A 342 14.43 -16.61 50.91
CA PHE A 342 13.41 -16.40 49.88
C PHE A 342 14.00 -16.05 48.50
N ARG A 343 15.09 -15.28 48.44
CA ARG A 343 15.82 -15.01 47.19
C ARG A 343 16.50 -16.26 46.64
N GLN A 344 17.10 -17.08 47.50
CA GLN A 344 17.68 -18.35 47.09
C GLN A 344 16.61 -19.33 46.60
N HIS A 345 15.48 -19.41 47.30
CA HIS A 345 14.34 -20.22 46.89
C HIS A 345 13.72 -19.71 45.58
N ALA A 346 13.60 -18.39 45.40
CA ALA A 346 13.17 -17.78 44.14
C ALA A 346 14.14 -18.13 43.01
N ASN A 347 15.46 -18.00 43.21
CA ASN A 347 16.47 -18.37 42.21
C ASN A 347 16.42 -19.85 41.85
N ILE A 348 16.23 -20.75 42.83
CA ILE A 348 16.06 -22.18 42.58
C ILE A 348 14.77 -22.44 41.78
N GLN A 349 13.67 -21.76 42.10
CA GLN A 349 12.41 -21.90 41.37
C GLN A 349 12.51 -21.34 39.95
N THR A 350 13.15 -20.19 39.74
CA THR A 350 13.42 -19.63 38.41
C THR A 350 14.32 -20.57 37.60
N LYS A 351 15.34 -21.17 38.22
CA LYS A 351 16.20 -22.16 37.56
C LYS A 351 15.40 -23.41 37.16
N LYS A 352 14.56 -23.95 38.05
CA LYS A 352 13.66 -25.07 37.73
C LYS A 352 12.67 -24.72 36.62
N LEU A 353 12.12 -23.50 36.63
CA LEU A 353 11.24 -23.00 35.59
C LEU A 353 11.96 -22.94 34.24
N ASN A 354 13.18 -22.40 34.22
CA ASN A 354 14.03 -22.35 33.02
C ASN A 354 14.37 -23.75 32.52
N ASP A 355 14.77 -24.68 33.40
CA ASP A 355 15.04 -26.07 33.05
C ASP A 355 13.80 -26.73 32.42
N LYS A 356 12.59 -26.44 32.94
CA LYS A 356 11.33 -26.94 32.38
C LYS A 356 10.95 -26.27 31.06
N ILE A 357 11.25 -24.99 30.89
CA ILE A 357 11.09 -24.27 29.61
C ILE A 357 12.04 -24.89 28.58
N ASP A 358 13.28 -25.18 28.94
CA ASP A 358 14.27 -25.81 28.06
C ASP A 358 13.88 -27.24 27.69
N GLU A 359 13.35 -28.02 28.63
CA GLU A 359 12.79 -29.35 28.35
C GLU A 359 11.60 -29.26 27.40
N LEU A 360 10.70 -28.29 27.62
CA LEU A 360 9.52 -28.08 26.78
C LEU A 360 9.88 -27.58 25.37
N THR A 361 10.92 -26.74 25.24
CA THR A 361 11.41 -26.30 23.93
C THR A 361 12.07 -27.45 23.17
N LYS A 362 12.87 -28.29 23.83
CA LYS A 362 13.44 -29.52 23.25
C LYS A 362 12.34 -30.46 22.74
N VAL A 363 11.35 -30.78 23.57
CA VAL A 363 10.22 -31.64 23.17
C VAL A 363 9.42 -31.03 22.01
N LYS A 364 9.24 -29.70 21.98
CA LYS A 364 8.60 -29.02 20.85
C LYS A 364 9.42 -29.12 19.56
N GLN A 365 10.74 -28.95 19.65
CA GLN A 365 11.65 -29.10 18.50
C GLN A 365 11.65 -30.55 18.00
N GLU A 366 11.70 -31.53 18.91
CA GLU A 366 11.57 -32.94 18.57
C GLU A 366 10.23 -33.24 17.88
N LYS A 367 9.12 -32.76 18.43
CA LYS A 367 7.79 -32.87 17.78
C LYS A 367 7.80 -32.28 16.37
N GLN A 368 8.37 -31.10 16.19
CA GLN A 368 8.44 -30.45 14.89
C GLN A 368 9.32 -31.24 13.90
N SER A 369 10.43 -31.81 14.37
CA SER A 369 11.31 -32.66 13.57
C SER A 369 10.63 -33.96 13.15
N LEU A 370 9.95 -34.64 14.08
CA LEU A 370 9.15 -35.85 13.81
C LEU A 370 8.01 -35.56 12.85
N GLN A 371 7.35 -34.40 12.97
CA GLN A 371 6.29 -33.98 12.07
C GLN A 371 6.82 -33.72 10.65
N ARG A 372 7.97 -33.05 10.51
CA ARG A 372 8.64 -32.91 9.21
C ARG A 372 9.05 -34.25 8.62
N GLN A 373 9.59 -35.16 9.44
CA GLN A 373 9.92 -36.51 8.99
C GLN A 373 8.67 -37.28 8.55
N LEU A 374 7.54 -37.10 9.23
CA LEU A 374 6.24 -37.67 8.82
C LEU A 374 5.80 -37.09 7.47
N GLU A 375 5.81 -35.77 7.30
CA GLU A 375 5.47 -35.10 6.04
C GLU A 375 6.38 -35.56 4.89
N ASP A 376 7.69 -35.67 5.13
CA ASP A 376 8.66 -36.18 4.14
C ASP A 376 8.41 -37.66 3.80
N GLN A 377 8.09 -38.50 4.79
CA GLN A 377 7.77 -39.91 4.57
C GLN A 377 6.43 -40.06 3.85
N GLU A 378 5.43 -39.24 4.15
CA GLU A 378 4.14 -39.21 3.46
C GLU A 378 4.32 -38.74 2.00
N ALA A 379 5.13 -37.71 1.76
CA ALA A 379 5.48 -37.24 0.43
C ALA A 379 6.22 -38.34 -0.37
N LYS A 380 7.20 -39.00 0.22
CA LYS A 380 7.89 -40.15 -0.39
C LYS A 380 6.95 -41.32 -0.64
N MET A 381 6.03 -41.61 0.28
CA MET A 381 5.01 -42.66 0.10
C MET A 381 4.02 -42.32 -1.00
N ALA A 382 3.68 -41.04 -1.20
CA ALA A 382 2.85 -40.56 -2.30
C ALA A 382 3.59 -40.66 -3.64
N GLU A 383 4.89 -40.33 -3.66
CA GLU A 383 5.75 -40.41 -4.85
C GLU A 383 6.02 -41.86 -5.27
N VAL A 384 6.26 -42.76 -4.31
CA VAL A 384 6.48 -44.21 -4.52
C VAL A 384 5.18 -44.96 -4.79
N SER A 385 4.03 -44.49 -4.28
CA SER A 385 2.76 -45.22 -4.40
C SER A 385 2.32 -45.46 -5.83
N GLY A 386 2.56 -44.52 -6.76
CA GLY A 386 2.11 -44.63 -8.15
C GLY A 386 0.63 -45.07 -8.29
N PRO A 387 0.14 -45.42 -9.48
CA PRO A 387 -1.26 -45.81 -9.67
C PRO A 387 -1.64 -47.22 -9.14
N LYS A 388 -0.72 -47.93 -8.45
CA LYS A 388 -0.87 -49.39 -8.18
C LYS A 388 -0.37 -49.84 -6.81
N PHE A 389 -0.55 -49.05 -5.76
CA PHE A 389 -0.35 -49.55 -4.40
C PHE A 389 -1.58 -50.31 -3.89
N MET A 390 -1.55 -51.64 -3.89
CA MET A 390 -2.58 -52.48 -3.27
C MET A 390 -2.34 -52.59 -1.77
N LYS A 391 -3.35 -52.27 -0.94
CA LYS A 391 -3.27 -52.44 0.51
C LYS A 391 -3.11 -53.92 0.88
N HIS A 392 -2.59 -54.23 2.07
CA HIS A 392 -2.33 -55.62 2.51
C HIS A 392 -3.55 -56.57 2.36
N ASN A 393 -4.76 -56.06 2.60
CA ASN A 393 -6.00 -56.83 2.40
C ASN A 393 -6.35 -57.04 0.91
N GLU A 394 -6.10 -56.05 0.07
CA GLU A 394 -6.31 -56.16 -1.39
C GLU A 394 -5.29 -57.13 -2.00
N PHE A 395 -4.05 -57.14 -1.53
CA PHE A 395 -3.04 -58.12 -1.94
C PHE A 395 -3.40 -59.54 -1.49
N LYS A 396 -3.97 -59.72 -0.29
CA LYS A 396 -4.51 -61.02 0.17
C LYS A 396 -5.68 -61.51 -0.69
N GLN A 397 -6.57 -60.60 -1.10
CA GLN A 397 -7.66 -60.95 -2.02
C GLN A 397 -7.15 -61.28 -3.42
N PHE A 398 -6.14 -60.55 -3.90
CA PHE A 398 -5.49 -60.80 -5.18
C PHE A 398 -4.77 -62.15 -5.22
N THR A 399 -4.01 -62.48 -4.17
CA THR A 399 -3.34 -63.78 -4.06
C THR A 399 -4.33 -64.94 -3.94
N ASN A 400 -5.44 -64.76 -3.22
CA ASN A 400 -6.51 -65.76 -3.17
C ASN A 400 -7.18 -65.96 -4.53
N THR A 401 -7.51 -64.88 -5.25
CA THR A 401 -8.09 -64.97 -6.60
C THR A 401 -7.12 -65.62 -7.58
N LEU A 402 -5.81 -65.34 -7.48
CA LEU A 402 -4.77 -66.03 -8.25
C LEU A 402 -4.74 -67.53 -7.93
N ARG A 403 -4.77 -67.91 -6.66
CA ARG A 403 -4.76 -69.31 -6.22
C ARG A 403 -6.00 -70.07 -6.71
N ILE A 404 -7.18 -69.44 -6.66
CA ILE A 404 -8.43 -69.99 -7.20
C ILE A 404 -8.28 -70.21 -8.71
N LYS A 405 -7.80 -69.22 -9.46
CA LYS A 405 -7.57 -69.33 -10.91
C LYS A 405 -6.55 -70.41 -11.26
N THR A 406 -5.45 -70.53 -10.51
CA THR A 406 -4.45 -71.58 -10.71
C THR A 406 -5.03 -72.97 -10.45
N ASN A 407 -5.86 -73.14 -9.42
CA ASN A 407 -6.53 -74.41 -9.16
C ASN A 407 -7.54 -74.76 -10.26
N GLN A 408 -8.29 -73.77 -10.75
CA GLN A 408 -9.23 -73.96 -11.86
C GLN A 408 -8.49 -74.37 -13.14
N TYR A 409 -7.36 -73.73 -13.45
CA TYR A 409 -6.50 -74.12 -14.56
C TYR A 409 -6.00 -75.57 -14.44
N LYS A 410 -5.53 -75.96 -13.25
CA LYS A 410 -5.07 -77.35 -13.00
C LYS A 410 -6.21 -78.37 -13.17
N LYS A 411 -7.42 -78.03 -12.72
CA LYS A 411 -8.60 -78.90 -12.87
C LYS A 411 -8.97 -79.09 -14.34
N MET A 412 -9.10 -78.01 -15.09
CA MET A 412 -9.41 -78.09 -16.52
C MET A 412 -8.32 -78.81 -17.33
N LYS A 413 -7.06 -78.66 -16.92
CA LYS A 413 -5.95 -79.41 -17.53
C LYS A 413 -6.04 -80.92 -17.27
N ALA A 414 -6.52 -81.33 -16.09
CA ALA A 414 -6.72 -82.74 -15.76
C ALA A 414 -7.91 -83.34 -16.52
N GLU A 415 -9.04 -82.62 -16.59
CA GLU A 415 -10.22 -83.02 -17.37
C GLU A 415 -9.87 -83.20 -18.86
N LEU A 416 -9.06 -82.30 -19.43
CA LEU A 416 -8.56 -82.47 -20.80
C LEU A 416 -7.64 -83.68 -20.98
N ALA A 417 -6.84 -84.02 -19.97
CA ALA A 417 -5.98 -85.20 -20.01
C ALA A 417 -6.80 -86.51 -19.94
N GLU A 418 -7.91 -86.50 -19.21
CA GLU A 418 -8.82 -87.64 -19.09
C GLU A 418 -9.58 -87.89 -20.39
N ILE A 419 -10.15 -86.84 -20.99
CA ILE A 419 -10.86 -86.93 -22.29
C ILE A 419 -9.90 -87.42 -23.40
N THR A 420 -8.66 -86.95 -23.40
CA THR A 420 -7.67 -87.41 -24.39
C THR A 420 -7.28 -88.87 -24.18
N ALA A 421 -7.19 -89.34 -22.93
CA ALA A 421 -6.96 -90.76 -22.64
C ALA A 421 -8.14 -91.64 -23.07
N GLU A 422 -9.38 -91.21 -22.79
CA GLU A 422 -10.60 -91.94 -23.20
C GLU A 422 -10.71 -92.02 -24.73
N SER A 423 -10.37 -90.95 -25.45
CA SER A 423 -10.33 -90.95 -26.91
C SER A 423 -9.36 -92.00 -27.47
N VAL A 424 -8.19 -92.17 -26.85
CA VAL A 424 -7.20 -93.20 -27.24
C VAL A 424 -7.74 -94.61 -26.96
N VAL A 425 -8.41 -94.82 -25.82
CA VAL A 425 -9.03 -96.11 -25.50
C VAL A 425 -10.11 -96.44 -26.52
N LEU A 426 -11.04 -95.51 -26.78
CA LEU A 426 -12.12 -95.66 -27.76
C LEU A 426 -11.60 -95.99 -29.16
N HIS A 427 -10.55 -95.30 -29.61
CA HIS A 427 -9.94 -95.57 -30.91
C HIS A 427 -9.34 -96.99 -30.97
N ARG A 428 -8.76 -97.47 -29.86
CA ARG A 428 -8.26 -98.84 -29.78
C ARG A 428 -9.38 -99.87 -29.73
N THR A 429 -10.49 -99.60 -29.04
CA THR A 429 -11.68 -100.47 -29.06
C THR A 429 -12.30 -100.55 -30.45
N GLU A 430 -12.41 -99.42 -31.16
CA GLU A 430 -12.89 -99.38 -32.54
C GLU A 430 -12.02 -100.25 -33.45
N GLN A 431 -10.69 -100.13 -33.34
CA GLN A 431 -9.76 -100.91 -34.15
C GLN A 431 -9.87 -102.41 -33.89
N VAL A 432 -10.06 -102.82 -32.62
CA VAL A 432 -10.25 -104.24 -32.25
C VAL A 432 -11.56 -104.78 -32.82
N LEU A 433 -12.65 -104.02 -32.74
CA LEU A 433 -13.95 -104.42 -33.30
C LEU A 433 -13.87 -104.59 -34.83
N ARG A 434 -13.27 -103.62 -35.53
CA ARG A 434 -13.05 -103.72 -36.98
C ARG A 434 -12.16 -104.90 -37.39
N SER A 435 -11.23 -105.32 -36.52
CA SER A 435 -10.35 -106.46 -36.81
C SER A 435 -11.01 -107.83 -36.59
N ARG A 436 -12.11 -107.90 -35.82
CA ARG A 436 -12.80 -109.17 -35.52
C ARG A 436 -13.93 -109.50 -36.49
N ASP A 437 -14.51 -108.51 -37.15
CA ASP A 437 -15.68 -108.67 -38.03
C ASP A 437 -15.39 -108.18 -39.47
N SER A 438 -14.54 -108.90 -40.20
CA SER A 438 -14.13 -108.50 -41.55
C SER A 438 -15.05 -108.99 -42.68
N ASP A 439 -16.08 -109.79 -42.42
CA ASP A 439 -16.90 -110.40 -43.49
C ASP A 439 -18.42 -110.48 -43.20
N LEU A 440 -18.94 -109.46 -42.50
CA LEU A 440 -20.38 -109.33 -42.22
C LEU A 440 -21.20 -109.05 -43.50
N ASP A 441 -20.62 -108.34 -44.47
CA ASP A 441 -21.26 -108.03 -45.76
C ASP A 441 -21.40 -109.26 -46.67
N GLY A 442 -20.51 -110.25 -46.56
CA GLY A 442 -20.59 -111.50 -47.32
C GLY A 442 -21.68 -112.42 -46.77
N LEU A 443 -21.73 -112.60 -45.45
CA LEU A 443 -22.71 -113.46 -44.78
C LEU A 443 -24.16 -112.96 -44.95
N LEU A 444 -24.36 -111.63 -44.97
CA LEU A 444 -25.67 -111.03 -45.14
C LEU A 444 -26.18 -111.14 -46.60
N LYS A 445 -25.29 -111.02 -47.60
CA LYS A 445 -25.64 -111.24 -49.01
C LYS A 445 -26.03 -112.70 -49.31
N ASP A 446 -25.38 -113.66 -48.65
CA ASP A 446 -25.72 -115.08 -48.77
C ASP A 446 -27.10 -115.39 -48.14
N ILE A 447 -27.45 -114.72 -47.03
CA ILE A 447 -28.76 -114.86 -46.39
C ILE A 447 -29.87 -114.23 -47.23
N GLU A 448 -29.62 -113.07 -47.86
CA GLU A 448 -30.57 -112.42 -48.78
C GLU A 448 -30.82 -113.26 -50.04
N ALA A 449 -29.76 -113.85 -50.60
CA ALA A 449 -29.87 -114.78 -51.74
C ALA A 449 -30.67 -116.05 -51.38
N SER A 450 -30.51 -116.57 -50.16
CA SER A 450 -31.23 -117.76 -49.68
C SER A 450 -32.74 -117.56 -49.50
N LYS A 451 -33.20 -116.31 -49.31
CA LYS A 451 -34.61 -115.96 -49.06
C LYS A 451 -35.32 -115.33 -50.26
N GLY A 452 -34.70 -115.32 -51.44
CA GLY A 452 -35.35 -114.96 -52.71
C GLY A 452 -35.67 -113.47 -52.86
N VAL A 453 -35.00 -112.60 -52.11
CA VAL A 453 -35.16 -111.15 -52.22
C VAL A 453 -33.78 -110.52 -52.35
N VAL A 454 -33.50 -109.91 -53.52
CA VAL A 454 -32.27 -109.16 -53.76
C VAL A 454 -32.60 -107.67 -53.65
N GLY A 455 -31.93 -106.95 -52.75
CA GLY A 455 -32.06 -105.49 -52.60
C GLY A 455 -32.97 -104.97 -51.48
N TYR A 456 -33.34 -105.82 -50.50
CA TYR A 456 -34.12 -105.38 -49.34
C TYR A 456 -33.25 -104.60 -48.33
N MET A 457 -32.00 -105.03 -48.05
CA MET A 457 -31.10 -104.29 -47.14
C MET A 457 -30.64 -102.94 -47.68
N ASP A 458 -30.48 -102.79 -48.99
CA ASP A 458 -30.09 -101.50 -49.59
C ASP A 458 -31.23 -100.46 -49.52
N THR A 459 -32.48 -100.91 -49.41
CA THR A 459 -33.66 -100.05 -49.27
C THR A 459 -34.03 -99.84 -47.80
N GLU A 460 -33.88 -100.86 -46.94
CA GLU A 460 -34.03 -100.75 -45.48
C GLU A 460 -32.89 -99.94 -44.84
N GLY A 461 -31.65 -100.12 -45.28
CA GLY A 461 -30.49 -99.36 -44.82
C GLY A 461 -30.59 -97.88 -45.15
N LYS A 462 -31.10 -97.53 -46.34
CA LYS A 462 -31.37 -96.12 -46.70
C LYS A 462 -32.54 -95.54 -45.90
N LEU A 463 -33.57 -96.33 -45.59
CA LEU A 463 -34.70 -95.85 -44.79
C LEU A 463 -34.32 -95.69 -43.31
N ASN A 464 -33.54 -96.62 -42.75
CA ASN A 464 -33.03 -96.56 -41.38
C ASN A 464 -31.95 -95.47 -41.23
N GLU A 465 -31.06 -95.25 -42.20
CA GLU A 465 -30.14 -94.10 -42.16
C GLU A 465 -30.89 -92.77 -42.21
N ILE A 466 -31.94 -92.66 -43.02
CA ILE A 466 -32.75 -91.43 -43.11
C ILE A 466 -33.56 -91.23 -41.82
N SER A 467 -34.06 -92.30 -41.20
CA SER A 467 -34.82 -92.26 -39.96
C SER A 467 -33.92 -91.97 -38.74
N GLU A 468 -32.75 -92.61 -38.64
CA GLU A 468 -31.74 -92.33 -37.60
C GLU A 468 -31.18 -90.92 -37.75
N ARG A 469 -30.85 -90.46 -38.97
CA ARG A 469 -30.43 -89.06 -39.17
C ARG A 469 -31.55 -88.10 -38.80
N ASN A 470 -32.82 -88.37 -39.12
CA ASN A 470 -33.91 -87.49 -38.70
C ASN A 470 -34.14 -87.50 -37.18
N ALA A 471 -34.05 -88.66 -36.53
CA ALA A 471 -34.18 -88.79 -35.08
C ALA A 471 -33.03 -88.08 -34.35
N GLN A 472 -31.79 -88.25 -34.81
CA GLN A 472 -30.61 -87.56 -34.27
C GLN A 472 -30.67 -86.05 -34.54
N VAL A 473 -31.07 -85.63 -35.73
CA VAL A 473 -31.24 -84.20 -36.05
C VAL A 473 -32.38 -83.58 -35.24
N ASN A 474 -33.46 -84.30 -34.96
CA ASN A 474 -34.54 -83.80 -34.10
C ASN A 474 -34.16 -83.77 -32.62
N ALA A 475 -33.41 -84.76 -32.13
CA ALA A 475 -32.86 -84.75 -30.77
C ALA A 475 -31.88 -83.59 -30.58
N PHE A 476 -30.94 -83.42 -31.52
CA PHE A 476 -29.98 -82.32 -31.51
C PHE A 476 -30.66 -80.96 -31.67
N LYS A 477 -31.71 -80.84 -32.49
CA LYS A 477 -32.53 -79.62 -32.55
C LYS A 477 -33.29 -79.37 -31.23
N GLY A 478 -33.77 -80.41 -30.54
CA GLY A 478 -34.41 -80.27 -29.22
C GLY A 478 -33.43 -79.80 -28.15
N GLU A 479 -32.28 -80.44 -28.05
CA GLU A 479 -31.22 -80.07 -27.10
C GLU A 479 -30.68 -78.67 -27.37
N THR A 480 -30.42 -78.33 -28.64
CA THR A 480 -29.98 -76.97 -29.00
C THR A 480 -31.08 -75.93 -28.78
N LEU A 481 -32.36 -76.24 -28.99
CA LEU A 481 -33.45 -75.31 -28.68
C LEU A 481 -33.63 -75.12 -27.17
N GLU A 482 -33.44 -76.15 -26.35
CA GLU A 482 -33.43 -76.03 -24.90
C GLU A 482 -32.22 -75.27 -24.38
N GLU A 483 -31.02 -75.52 -24.91
CA GLU A 483 -29.82 -74.75 -24.57
C GLU A 483 -29.94 -73.30 -25.01
N ILE A 484 -30.40 -73.03 -26.24
CA ILE A 484 -30.66 -71.67 -26.71
C ILE A 484 -31.70 -71.00 -25.84
N SER A 485 -32.76 -71.72 -25.44
CA SER A 485 -33.79 -71.18 -24.56
C SER A 485 -33.24 -70.89 -23.15
N ARG A 486 -32.39 -71.75 -22.58
CA ARG A 486 -31.67 -71.49 -21.32
C ARG A 486 -30.74 -70.29 -21.42
N ILE A 487 -29.95 -70.22 -22.49
CA ILE A 487 -29.05 -69.09 -22.75
C ILE A 487 -29.86 -67.80 -22.92
N VAL A 488 -31.00 -67.84 -23.61
CA VAL A 488 -31.89 -66.68 -23.76
C VAL A 488 -32.51 -66.28 -22.42
N THR A 489 -32.91 -67.23 -21.56
CA THR A 489 -33.37 -66.89 -20.20
C THR A 489 -32.27 -66.32 -19.33
N ASP A 490 -31.05 -66.88 -19.38
CA ASP A 490 -29.90 -66.39 -18.62
C ASP A 490 -29.44 -65.00 -19.13
N ILE A 491 -29.44 -64.78 -20.45
CA ILE A 491 -29.20 -63.47 -21.04
C ILE A 491 -30.27 -62.49 -20.58
N ASN A 492 -31.56 -62.84 -20.65
CA ASN A 492 -32.63 -61.96 -20.20
C ASN A 492 -32.54 -61.65 -18.70
N GLN A 493 -32.16 -62.63 -17.87
CA GLN A 493 -31.97 -62.45 -16.44
C GLN A 493 -30.78 -61.53 -16.14
N THR A 494 -29.62 -61.78 -16.76
CA THR A 494 -28.44 -60.93 -16.61
C THR A 494 -28.66 -59.51 -17.14
N LEU A 495 -29.44 -59.35 -18.21
CA LEU A 495 -29.82 -58.05 -18.76
C LEU A 495 -30.74 -57.30 -17.80
N LYS A 496 -31.68 -58.00 -17.15
CA LYS A 496 -32.56 -57.45 -16.12
C LYS A 496 -31.79 -57.05 -14.85
N GLU A 497 -30.85 -57.88 -14.40
CA GLU A 497 -29.96 -57.57 -13.26
C GLU A 497 -29.07 -56.36 -13.54
N ARG A 498 -28.44 -56.29 -14.73
CA ARG A 498 -27.64 -55.13 -15.12
C ARG A 498 -28.49 -53.87 -15.28
N LYS A 499 -29.70 -53.98 -15.83
CA LYS A 499 -30.64 -52.85 -15.92
C LYS A 499 -31.03 -52.34 -14.53
N ASN A 500 -31.25 -53.23 -13.57
CA ASN A 500 -31.55 -52.86 -12.18
C ASN A 500 -30.35 -52.22 -11.46
N GLN A 501 -29.12 -52.63 -11.77
CA GLN A 501 -27.90 -51.99 -11.23
C GLN A 501 -27.59 -50.64 -11.89
N LEU A 502 -27.84 -50.49 -13.19
CA LEU A 502 -27.59 -49.25 -13.94
C LEU A 502 -28.64 -48.16 -13.66
N ALA A 503 -29.90 -48.53 -13.40
CA ALA A 503 -30.98 -47.58 -13.11
C ALA A 503 -30.66 -46.56 -11.99
N PRO A 504 -30.16 -46.95 -10.79
CA PRO A 504 -29.78 -46.00 -9.75
C PRO A 504 -28.56 -45.17 -10.16
N GLN A 505 -27.55 -45.74 -10.81
CA GLN A 505 -26.39 -44.98 -11.28
C GLN A 505 -26.76 -43.92 -12.33
N ILE A 506 -27.69 -44.24 -13.24
CA ILE A 506 -28.23 -43.27 -14.21
C ILE A 506 -29.02 -42.16 -13.51
N LYS A 507 -29.76 -42.49 -12.44
CA LYS A 507 -30.48 -41.50 -11.61
C LYS A 507 -29.51 -40.56 -10.89
N ASP A 508 -28.45 -41.09 -10.29
CA ASP A 508 -27.42 -40.30 -9.62
C ASP A 508 -26.65 -39.43 -10.62
N LEU A 509 -26.33 -39.97 -11.81
CA LEU A 509 -25.70 -39.21 -12.89
C LEU A 509 -26.58 -38.05 -13.36
N ARG A 510 -27.90 -38.25 -13.47
CA ARG A 510 -28.84 -37.17 -13.80
C ARG A 510 -28.87 -36.10 -12.70
N ALA A 511 -28.89 -36.50 -11.43
CA ALA A 511 -28.88 -35.57 -10.31
C ALA A 511 -27.58 -34.74 -10.26
N VAL A 512 -26.42 -35.36 -10.51
CA VAL A 512 -25.13 -34.67 -10.58
C VAL A 512 -25.07 -33.72 -11.78
N ARG A 513 -25.56 -34.13 -12.95
CA ARG A 513 -25.65 -33.24 -14.13
C ARG A 513 -26.53 -32.02 -13.87
N GLN A 514 -27.65 -32.21 -13.19
CA GLN A 514 -28.56 -31.12 -12.84
C GLN A 514 -27.89 -30.14 -11.85
N ARG A 515 -27.23 -30.65 -10.80
CA ARG A 515 -26.44 -29.81 -9.88
C ARG A 515 -25.30 -29.07 -10.57
N TYR A 516 -24.64 -29.71 -11.54
CA TYR A 516 -23.60 -29.07 -12.33
C TYR A 516 -24.17 -27.93 -13.19
N GLN A 517 -25.31 -28.13 -13.86
CA GLN A 517 -25.98 -27.08 -14.62
C GLN A 517 -26.42 -25.90 -13.74
N GLU A 518 -26.98 -26.17 -12.55
CA GLU A 518 -27.35 -25.12 -11.59
C GLU A 518 -26.11 -24.34 -11.11
N MET A 519 -25.01 -25.03 -10.81
CA MET A 519 -23.75 -24.42 -10.41
C MET A 519 -23.10 -23.61 -11.55
N GLU A 520 -23.16 -24.11 -12.77
CA GLU A 520 -22.65 -23.42 -13.96
C GLU A 520 -23.46 -22.16 -14.25
N GLN A 521 -24.79 -22.23 -14.13
CA GLN A 521 -25.65 -21.07 -14.28
C GLN A 521 -25.35 -19.99 -13.22
N THR A 522 -25.28 -20.38 -11.94
CA THR A 522 -24.94 -19.43 -10.86
C THR A 522 -23.54 -18.84 -11.02
N TYR A 523 -22.57 -19.63 -11.48
CA TYR A 523 -21.23 -19.14 -11.81
C TYR A 523 -21.26 -18.12 -12.95
N LEU A 524 -21.97 -18.40 -14.05
CA LEU A 524 -22.08 -17.49 -15.18
C LEU A 524 -22.79 -16.19 -14.81
N GLU A 525 -23.85 -16.26 -14.00
CA GLU A 525 -24.54 -15.07 -13.48
C GLU A 525 -23.62 -14.23 -12.58
N LYS A 526 -22.87 -14.87 -11.67
CA LYS A 526 -21.91 -14.17 -10.79
C LYS A 526 -20.73 -13.60 -11.56
N LYS A 527 -20.24 -14.31 -12.57
CA LYS A 527 -19.19 -13.84 -13.46
C LYS A 527 -19.67 -12.62 -14.26
N ALA A 528 -20.88 -12.65 -14.81
CA ALA A 528 -21.45 -11.50 -15.52
C ALA A 528 -21.64 -10.28 -14.59
N GLN A 529 -22.07 -10.49 -13.33
CA GLN A 529 -22.14 -9.42 -12.33
C GLN A 529 -20.76 -8.82 -12.03
N TYR A 530 -19.75 -9.67 -11.87
CA TYR A 530 -18.37 -9.25 -11.65
C TYR A 530 -17.82 -8.48 -12.86
N ASP A 531 -17.96 -9.01 -14.07
CA ASP A 531 -17.46 -8.38 -15.29
C ASP A 531 -18.11 -7.00 -15.51
N ASN A 532 -19.43 -6.88 -15.28
CA ASN A 532 -20.14 -5.60 -15.38
C ASN A 532 -19.68 -4.59 -14.31
N THR A 533 -19.48 -5.02 -13.07
CA THR A 533 -19.01 -4.13 -12.00
C THR A 533 -17.56 -3.73 -12.18
N ALA A 534 -16.70 -4.64 -12.64
CA ALA A 534 -15.31 -4.36 -12.97
C ALA A 534 -15.20 -3.34 -14.11
N VAL A 535 -16.00 -3.48 -15.18
CA VAL A 535 -16.04 -2.50 -16.27
C VAL A 535 -16.56 -1.15 -15.78
N GLY A 536 -17.60 -1.13 -14.95
CA GLY A 536 -18.12 0.11 -14.34
C GLY A 536 -17.03 0.85 -13.55
N LEU A 537 -16.34 0.15 -12.65
CA LEU A 537 -15.26 0.73 -11.84
C LEU A 537 -14.08 1.18 -12.70
N GLU A 538 -13.72 0.44 -13.76
CA GLU A 538 -12.65 0.84 -14.67
C GLU A 538 -13.01 2.13 -15.41
N THR A 539 -14.27 2.28 -15.85
CA THR A 539 -14.73 3.52 -16.50
C THR A 539 -14.77 4.72 -15.54
N GLU A 540 -15.15 4.51 -14.28
CA GLU A 540 -15.09 5.55 -13.25
C GLU A 540 -13.65 5.94 -12.92
N ARG A 541 -12.74 4.95 -12.84
CA ARG A 541 -11.30 5.20 -12.64
C ARG A 541 -10.74 6.08 -13.75
N ILE A 542 -11.02 5.74 -15.02
CA ILE A 542 -10.52 6.50 -16.17
C ILE A 542 -11.07 7.94 -16.16
N LYS A 543 -12.34 8.14 -15.80
CA LYS A 543 -12.93 9.49 -15.68
C LYS A 543 -12.27 10.30 -14.57
N LEU A 544 -12.07 9.70 -13.40
CA LEU A 544 -11.40 10.36 -12.28
C LEU A 544 -9.94 10.69 -12.60
N GLU A 545 -9.23 9.79 -13.29
CA GLU A 545 -7.87 10.04 -13.77
C GLU A 545 -7.83 11.25 -14.73
N GLN A 546 -8.78 11.32 -15.68
CA GLN A 546 -8.90 12.46 -16.59
C GLN A 546 -9.20 13.77 -15.85
N GLU A 547 -10.13 13.76 -14.90
CA GLU A 547 -10.44 14.93 -14.06
C GLU A 547 -9.23 15.36 -13.23
N CYS A 548 -8.50 14.42 -12.62
CA CYS A 548 -7.26 14.71 -11.89
C CYS A 548 -6.21 15.35 -12.80
N THR A 549 -6.01 14.83 -14.01
CA THR A 549 -5.06 15.43 -14.96
C THR A 549 -5.49 16.84 -15.39
N ALA A 550 -6.79 17.06 -15.63
CA ALA A 550 -7.30 18.38 -15.98
C ALA A 550 -7.11 19.39 -14.84
N PHE A 551 -7.39 19.00 -13.59
CA PHE A 551 -7.13 19.85 -12.43
C PHE A 551 -5.64 20.13 -12.23
N GLN A 552 -4.78 19.16 -12.51
CA GLN A 552 -3.34 19.36 -12.41
C GLN A 552 -2.82 20.34 -13.46
N ASP A 553 -3.30 20.23 -14.70
CA ASP A 553 -2.98 21.19 -15.77
C ASP A 553 -3.51 22.60 -15.46
N ASP A 554 -4.71 22.70 -14.89
CA ASP A 554 -5.27 23.97 -14.42
C ASP A 554 -4.43 24.57 -13.29
N CYS A 555 -4.01 23.78 -12.30
CA CYS A 555 -3.12 24.24 -11.23
C CYS A 555 -1.78 24.76 -11.79
N LEU A 556 -1.13 24.01 -12.69
CA LEU A 556 0.13 24.43 -13.31
C LEU A 556 -0.04 25.73 -14.11
N ARG A 557 -1.16 25.90 -14.81
CA ARG A 557 -1.47 27.13 -15.54
C ARG A 557 -1.63 28.32 -14.60
N GLU A 558 -2.41 28.17 -13.52
CA GLU A 558 -2.64 29.24 -12.55
C GLU A 558 -1.36 29.57 -11.76
N GLU A 559 -0.53 28.59 -11.42
CA GLU A 559 0.79 28.81 -10.81
C GLU A 559 1.71 29.61 -11.74
N SER A 560 1.78 29.24 -13.02
CA SER A 560 2.56 29.99 -14.01
C SER A 560 2.08 31.44 -14.15
N GLN A 561 0.77 31.66 -14.21
CA GLN A 561 0.19 33.00 -14.22
C GLN A 561 0.51 33.77 -12.94
N TYR A 562 0.41 33.12 -11.79
CA TYR A 562 0.75 33.72 -10.50
C TYR A 562 2.21 34.16 -10.46
N HIS A 563 3.15 33.31 -10.85
CA HIS A 563 4.58 33.65 -10.89
C HIS A 563 4.87 34.78 -11.87
N GLN A 564 4.23 34.80 -13.04
CA GLN A 564 4.34 35.90 -14.00
C GLN A 564 3.84 37.22 -13.41
N LEU A 565 2.64 37.23 -12.82
CA LEU A 565 2.05 38.40 -12.17
C LEU A 565 2.88 38.87 -10.98
N HIS A 566 3.42 37.93 -10.20
CA HIS A 566 4.28 38.23 -9.06
C HIS A 566 5.60 38.89 -9.50
N ALA A 567 6.24 38.36 -10.54
CA ALA A 567 7.44 38.98 -11.12
C ALA A 567 7.16 40.39 -11.65
N LEU A 568 6.00 40.59 -12.32
CA LEU A 568 5.57 41.92 -12.75
C LEU A 568 5.35 42.86 -11.56
N LEU A 569 4.70 42.39 -10.49
CA LEU A 569 4.50 43.17 -9.27
C LEU A 569 5.83 43.54 -8.60
N GLN A 570 6.80 42.64 -8.55
CA GLN A 570 8.14 42.93 -8.01
C GLN A 570 8.87 43.99 -8.85
N ILE A 571 8.74 43.94 -10.18
CA ILE A 571 9.31 44.95 -11.07
C ILE A 571 8.64 46.31 -10.81
N GLU A 572 7.31 46.35 -10.70
CA GLU A 572 6.60 47.60 -10.42
C GLU A 572 6.85 48.13 -9.01
N SER A 573 6.99 47.27 -7.99
CA SER A 573 7.36 47.70 -6.64
C SER A 573 8.77 48.28 -6.62
N ALA A 574 9.75 47.63 -7.28
CA ALA A 574 11.10 48.17 -7.39
C ALA A 574 11.14 49.52 -8.15
N ARG A 575 10.26 49.70 -9.15
CA ARG A 575 10.09 51.00 -9.82
C ARG A 575 9.50 52.04 -8.89
N LEU A 576 8.49 51.68 -8.09
CA LEU A 576 7.89 52.57 -7.10
C LEU A 576 8.89 52.97 -6.01
N ASP A 577 9.66 52.01 -5.49
CA ASP A 577 10.73 52.26 -4.51
C ASP A 577 11.79 53.21 -5.08
N LYS A 578 12.15 53.05 -6.36
CA LYS A 578 13.07 53.97 -7.03
C LYS A 578 12.49 55.38 -7.17
N VAL A 579 11.20 55.51 -7.47
CA VAL A 579 10.53 56.82 -7.58
C VAL A 579 10.42 57.49 -6.20
N THR A 580 10.04 56.74 -5.17
CA THR A 580 9.97 57.25 -3.80
C THR A 580 11.33 57.68 -3.27
N GLN A 581 12.38 56.89 -3.52
CA GLN A 581 13.76 57.28 -3.20
C GLN A 581 14.20 58.54 -3.95
N GLU A 582 13.85 58.68 -5.24
CA GLU A 582 14.14 59.90 -6.00
C GLU A 582 13.45 61.13 -5.38
N GLU A 583 12.17 61.01 -5.00
CA GLU A 583 11.45 62.08 -4.30
C GLU A 583 12.10 62.45 -2.95
N GLU A 584 12.61 61.47 -2.20
CA GLU A 584 13.31 61.70 -0.94
C GLU A 584 14.67 62.37 -1.13
N PHE A 585 15.44 61.97 -2.15
CA PHE A 585 16.73 62.58 -2.49
C PHE A 585 16.57 64.00 -3.04
N ASP A 586 15.51 64.26 -3.80
CA ASP A 586 15.13 65.60 -4.26
C ASP A 586 14.77 66.51 -3.08
N LYS A 587 14.00 66.01 -2.11
CA LYS A 587 13.67 66.71 -0.85
C LYS A 587 14.89 66.90 0.08
N GLY A 588 16.01 66.23 -0.21
CA GLY A 588 17.27 66.36 0.54
C GLY A 588 17.43 65.37 1.69
N ASN A 589 16.53 64.40 1.83
CA ASN A 589 16.56 63.36 2.85
C ASN A 589 17.39 62.15 2.39
N GLY A 590 18.66 62.38 2.03
CA GLY A 590 19.60 61.33 1.61
C GLY A 590 20.32 61.63 0.30
N LYS A 591 21.21 60.71 -0.11
CA LYS A 591 21.90 60.73 -1.42
C LYS A 591 22.02 59.31 -1.95
N LEU A 592 21.89 59.15 -3.27
CA LEU A 592 22.01 57.85 -3.94
C LEU A 592 23.42 57.26 -3.86
N HIS A 593 24.45 58.06 -4.15
CA HIS A 593 25.86 57.66 -4.10
C HIS A 593 26.71 58.83 -3.59
N ARG A 594 27.99 58.58 -3.31
CA ARG A 594 28.95 59.63 -2.91
C ARG A 594 29.09 60.73 -3.98
N ASP A 595 29.01 60.34 -5.24
CA ASP A 595 29.31 61.20 -6.39
C ASP A 595 28.05 61.68 -7.15
N PHE A 596 26.88 61.06 -6.89
CA PHE A 596 25.61 61.40 -7.54
C PHE A 596 24.49 61.49 -6.50
N ARG A 597 23.74 62.60 -6.53
CA ARG A 597 22.69 62.85 -5.54
C ARG A 597 21.42 62.09 -5.87
N THR A 598 21.03 62.06 -7.15
CA THR A 598 19.76 61.49 -7.62
C THR A 598 19.99 60.48 -8.74
N PHE A 599 19.01 59.61 -8.98
CA PHE A 599 19.01 58.69 -10.11
C PHE A 599 19.04 59.46 -11.43
N GLN A 600 18.39 60.62 -11.53
CA GLN A 600 18.42 61.47 -12.72
C GLN A 600 19.83 61.94 -13.08
N GLU A 601 20.63 62.38 -12.10
CA GLU A 601 22.02 62.80 -12.33
C GLU A 601 22.90 61.62 -12.80
N LEU A 602 22.73 60.46 -12.18
CA LEU A 602 23.44 59.23 -12.55
C LEU A 602 23.11 58.80 -13.98
N TYR A 603 21.83 58.80 -14.36
CA TYR A 603 21.42 58.43 -15.73
C TYR A 603 21.87 59.45 -16.77
N LYS A 604 21.81 60.76 -16.47
CA LYS A 604 22.37 61.78 -17.37
C LYS A 604 23.85 61.57 -17.62
N ASN A 605 24.63 61.28 -16.58
CA ASN A 605 26.06 60.98 -16.74
C ASN A 605 26.28 59.70 -17.55
N LYS A 606 25.56 58.61 -17.26
CA LYS A 606 25.64 57.37 -18.06
C LYS A 606 25.26 57.59 -19.53
N VAL A 607 24.25 58.41 -19.82
CA VAL A 607 23.87 58.77 -21.20
C VAL A 607 25.02 59.50 -21.89
N ILE A 608 25.62 60.50 -21.24
CA ILE A 608 26.77 61.22 -21.79
C ILE A 608 27.96 60.27 -22.06
N GLN A 609 28.23 59.34 -21.14
CA GLN A 609 29.27 58.33 -21.33
C GLN A 609 28.96 57.43 -22.54
N GLN A 610 27.73 56.93 -22.66
CA GLN A 610 27.33 56.08 -23.79
C GLN A 610 27.32 56.83 -25.12
N GLU A 611 26.92 58.11 -25.14
CA GLU A 611 27.03 58.96 -26.33
C GLU A 611 28.48 59.20 -26.73
N SER A 612 29.38 59.40 -25.76
CA SER A 612 30.82 59.54 -26.01
C SER A 612 31.42 58.27 -26.61
N LEU A 613 31.09 57.10 -26.04
CA LEU A 613 31.51 55.79 -26.53
C LEU A 613 30.94 55.52 -27.93
N THR A 614 29.69 55.87 -28.17
CA THR A 614 29.07 55.75 -29.50
C THR A 614 29.79 56.61 -30.54
N LYS A 615 30.19 57.85 -30.17
CA LYS A 615 30.98 58.73 -31.06
C LYS A 615 32.37 58.13 -31.31
N GLU A 616 33.00 57.56 -30.30
CA GLU A 616 34.30 56.92 -30.42
C GLU A 616 34.24 55.66 -31.28
N LEU A 617 33.27 54.77 -31.07
CA LEU A 617 33.03 53.59 -31.90
C LEU A 617 32.70 53.96 -33.34
N ARG A 618 31.93 55.03 -33.58
CA ARG A 618 31.70 55.55 -34.94
C ARG A 618 32.99 56.08 -35.57
N LYS A 619 33.87 56.72 -34.79
CA LYS A 619 35.18 57.18 -35.26
C LYS A 619 36.07 55.98 -35.60
N GLN A 620 36.13 54.96 -34.75
CA GLN A 620 36.84 53.70 -34.98
C GLN A 620 36.29 52.95 -36.19
N GLN A 621 34.97 52.89 -36.36
CA GLN A 621 34.32 52.30 -37.53
C GLN A 621 34.69 53.08 -38.80
N LYS A 622 34.73 54.42 -38.74
CA LYS A 622 35.13 55.25 -39.88
C LYS A 622 36.60 55.04 -40.24
N THR A 623 37.50 54.99 -39.25
CA THR A 623 38.93 54.69 -39.48
C THR A 623 39.13 53.27 -40.01
N LEU A 624 38.37 52.29 -39.53
CA LEU A 624 38.41 50.94 -40.05
C LEU A 624 37.90 50.89 -41.49
N LYS A 625 36.84 51.62 -41.83
CA LYS A 625 36.31 51.70 -43.20
C LYS A 625 37.27 52.39 -44.16
N THR A 626 37.93 53.47 -43.75
CA THR A 626 38.93 54.15 -44.60
C THR A 626 40.17 53.29 -44.81
N ASN A 627 40.60 52.59 -43.76
CA ASN A 627 41.82 51.80 -43.81
C ASN A 627 41.56 50.34 -44.23
N LEU A 628 40.30 49.94 -44.49
CA LEU A 628 39.95 48.57 -44.84
C LEU A 628 40.68 48.12 -46.11
N GLY A 629 40.78 49.00 -47.11
CA GLY A 629 41.53 48.73 -48.34
C GLY A 629 43.00 48.43 -48.05
N ASP A 630 43.64 49.30 -47.28
CA ASP A 630 45.05 49.16 -46.89
C ASP A 630 45.27 47.90 -46.03
N TYR A 631 44.38 47.61 -45.08
CA TYR A 631 44.45 46.39 -44.26
C TYR A 631 44.22 45.12 -45.08
N VAL A 632 43.36 45.14 -46.10
CA VAL A 632 43.17 44.01 -47.01
C VAL A 632 44.40 43.80 -47.88
N ILE A 633 45.00 44.88 -48.39
CA ILE A 633 46.28 44.80 -49.14
C ILE A 633 47.38 44.27 -48.22
N GLN A 634 47.51 44.81 -47.02
CA GLN A 634 48.48 44.37 -46.01
C GLN A 634 48.28 42.89 -45.65
N ARG A 635 47.05 42.46 -45.41
CA ARG A 635 46.73 41.04 -45.18
C ARG A 635 47.09 40.18 -46.38
N ASN A 636 46.77 40.61 -47.60
CA ASN A 636 47.16 39.89 -48.82
C ASN A 636 48.68 39.81 -48.97
N MET A 637 49.42 40.86 -48.63
CA MET A 637 50.89 40.85 -48.61
C MET A 637 51.43 39.87 -47.57
N PHE A 638 50.84 39.82 -46.37
CA PHE A 638 51.21 38.85 -45.34
C PHE A 638 50.84 37.42 -45.74
N ASP A 639 49.69 37.19 -46.38
CA ASP A 639 49.30 35.88 -46.92
C ASP A 639 50.24 35.44 -48.06
N GLN A 640 50.66 36.37 -48.92
CA GLN A 640 51.66 36.11 -49.97
C GLN A 640 53.03 35.82 -49.37
N LEU A 641 53.47 36.58 -48.36
CA LEU A 641 54.70 36.35 -47.62
C LEU A 641 54.66 34.97 -46.94
N LEU A 642 53.55 34.61 -46.30
CA LEU A 642 53.33 33.30 -45.69
C LEU A 642 53.45 32.20 -46.74
N LYS A 643 52.81 32.35 -47.91
CA LYS A 643 52.95 31.39 -49.02
C LYS A 643 54.38 31.30 -49.52
N LEU A 644 55.09 32.42 -49.63
CA LEU A 644 56.51 32.48 -50.04
C LEU A 644 57.40 31.77 -49.01
N LEU A 645 57.18 32.02 -47.72
CA LEU A 645 57.89 31.36 -46.63
C LEU A 645 57.56 29.87 -46.59
N GLN A 646 56.31 29.47 -46.80
CA GLN A 646 55.92 28.06 -46.91
C GLN A 646 56.55 27.39 -48.12
N CYS A 647 56.62 28.06 -49.28
CA CYS A 647 57.34 27.56 -50.45
C CYS A 647 58.84 27.47 -50.18
N LYS A 648 59.44 28.46 -49.51
CA LYS A 648 60.85 28.44 -49.11
C LYS A 648 61.12 27.30 -48.16
N VAL A 649 60.27 27.08 -47.14
CA VAL A 649 60.35 25.93 -46.23
C VAL A 649 60.28 24.63 -47.01
N LYS A 650 59.30 24.48 -47.93
CA LYS A 650 59.15 23.29 -48.79
C LYS A 650 60.36 23.06 -49.70
N LEU A 651 60.94 24.11 -50.27
CA LEU A 651 62.15 24.04 -51.09
C LEU A 651 63.36 23.69 -50.24
N THR A 652 63.54 24.30 -49.06
CA THR A 652 64.60 23.91 -48.14
C THR A 652 64.44 22.49 -47.65
N THR A 653 63.22 21.99 -47.39
CA THR A 653 63.01 20.58 -47.02
C THR A 653 63.23 19.62 -48.18
N ASN A 654 62.96 20.02 -49.43
CA ASN A 654 63.25 19.20 -50.61
C ASN A 654 64.73 19.26 -51.03
N GLU A 655 65.42 20.38 -50.83
CA GLU A 655 66.87 20.53 -51.06
C GLU A 655 67.69 19.88 -49.91
N GLN A 656 67.16 19.88 -48.68
CA GLN A 656 67.74 19.14 -47.54
C GLN A 656 67.49 17.62 -47.59
N GLY A 657 66.69 17.14 -48.55
CA GLY A 657 66.58 15.70 -48.86
C GLY A 657 67.77 15.12 -49.65
N SER A 658 68.69 15.96 -50.13
CA SER A 658 69.81 15.57 -51.02
C SER A 658 71.21 15.93 -50.47
N ALA A 659 71.32 16.76 -49.42
CA ALA A 659 72.61 17.10 -48.84
C ALA A 659 72.63 16.84 -47.33
N LYS A 660 73.40 15.80 -46.98
CA LYS A 660 73.81 15.41 -45.64
C LYS A 660 74.38 16.56 -44.80
N GLN A 661 74.32 16.28 -43.49
CA GLN A 661 75.32 16.61 -42.48
C GLN A 661 75.23 17.96 -41.77
N ASP A 662 74.94 17.80 -40.48
CA ASP A 662 75.75 18.25 -39.38
C ASP A 662 75.59 19.69 -38.87
N LEU A 663 75.66 19.73 -37.53
CA LEU A 663 76.26 20.75 -36.68
C LEU A 663 75.33 21.77 -36.01
N TYR A 664 75.35 21.66 -34.67
CA TYR A 664 75.03 22.62 -33.61
C TYR A 664 73.54 22.81 -33.28
N SER A 665 73.03 22.38 -32.10
CA SER A 665 73.44 22.71 -30.72
C SER A 665 73.54 24.21 -30.48
N THR A 666 72.48 24.80 -29.92
CA THR A 666 72.59 25.74 -28.80
C THR A 666 71.22 25.90 -28.14
N ALA A 667 71.08 25.29 -26.98
CA ALA A 667 70.28 25.85 -25.92
C ALA A 667 70.94 27.17 -25.44
N ALA A 668 70.12 28.01 -24.82
CA ALA A 668 70.46 29.19 -24.04
C ALA A 668 70.60 30.54 -24.79
N ASP A 669 70.15 31.58 -24.08
CA ASP A 669 70.32 33.01 -24.29
C ASP A 669 69.45 33.73 -25.31
N ILE A 670 68.18 33.99 -24.94
CA ILE A 670 67.59 35.34 -25.03
C ILE A 670 66.64 35.56 -23.84
N ALA A 671 67.20 35.60 -22.63
CA ALA A 671 66.65 36.44 -21.58
C ALA A 671 67.37 37.80 -21.69
N GLN A 672 66.63 38.90 -21.56
CA GLN A 672 67.09 40.30 -21.68
C GLN A 672 67.12 40.87 -23.11
N PHE A 673 65.95 41.26 -23.61
CA PHE A 673 65.79 42.61 -24.18
C PHE A 673 64.37 43.10 -23.86
N ASP A 674 64.31 44.20 -23.12
CA ASP A 674 63.12 45.01 -22.88
C ASP A 674 62.72 45.68 -24.20
N VAL A 675 61.59 45.28 -24.77
CA VAL A 675 60.95 45.98 -25.89
C VAL A 675 59.47 46.07 -25.58
N GLY A 676 59.05 47.29 -25.26
CA GLY A 676 57.70 47.61 -24.88
C GLY A 676 56.65 47.31 -25.96
N GLY A 677 55.42 47.21 -25.47
CA GLY A 677 54.21 47.60 -26.20
C GLY A 677 53.92 46.84 -27.49
N ALA A 678 53.46 45.60 -27.37
CA ALA A 678 52.58 45.03 -28.38
C ALA A 678 51.47 44.23 -27.68
N ASN A 679 50.29 44.84 -27.58
CA ASN A 679 49.05 44.18 -27.16
C ASN A 679 48.76 43.00 -28.10
N VAL A 680 49.09 41.79 -27.67
CA VAL A 680 48.56 40.56 -28.25
C VAL A 680 47.13 40.42 -27.73
N MET A 681 46.14 40.59 -28.62
CA MET A 681 44.75 40.25 -28.33
C MET A 681 44.65 38.73 -28.09
N THR A 682 44.42 38.32 -26.85
CA THR A 682 43.81 37.04 -26.54
C THR A 682 42.30 37.17 -26.72
N ILE A 683 41.76 36.47 -27.71
CA ILE A 683 40.32 36.20 -27.81
C ILE A 683 40.10 34.96 -26.96
N ASP A 684 39.58 35.15 -25.75
CA ASP A 684 39.13 34.05 -24.91
C ASP A 684 37.86 33.44 -25.53
N ALA A 685 37.88 32.12 -25.71
CA ALA A 685 36.75 31.28 -26.08
C ALA A 685 36.16 30.61 -24.84
#